data_AF-A0A6H0KKG9-F1
#
_entry.id   AF-A0A6H0KKG9-F1
#
_cell.length_a   1.000
_cell.length_b   1.000
_cell.length_c   1.000
_cell.angle_alpha   90.00
_cell.angle_beta   90.00
_cell.angle_gamma   90.00
#
_symmetry.space_group_name_H-M   'P 1'
#
loop_
_entity.id
_entity.type
_entity.pdbx_description
1 polymer ?
#
loop_
_entity_poly.entity_id
_entity_poly.type
_entity_poly.pdbx_seq_one_letter_code
_entity_poly.pdbx_strand_id
1 'polypeptide(L)'
;MKVSLIRINRAMRIAFLLTCYLAACIQMNAQAPKLVMGRILDKEASEKKRKPVPFDISSIGDIKIYYFNTVQEGKDMEAALNQDNISLTLSAMYEVPDATGAYQITLPETGSLVIKVSTAPAVFEAVNGRREITTYVDMGHMISQVTVVGQRTEVTSMPETPDQYGDMIILNGAKVAVPQMIGKDNARMIVQPYVINNSKGKKVEMYRLPRVYDGVQYALTQERRMGYDIQHDSLFNFIVENEPLSAEKASYMWNDTIKLSNAQDNFQVLAHMQMEDYTRPYYERLLELSTRSPRRPLRFLEYSLDQYELDPKKYEEKPKVERRTGVEDISLSFLLGKAELDPEDPNNEIQLDKLKAKLLEVVNGESSTLKELHLYSVSSPEGSYASNMALSQRRLAYARSLVYSVIPARTMQRLYTYTPNDSRVATWLEVADLLEKDTLPDEAAAIREIVEKYPKSQDLQFRQVAALPYYNTIIKAHLPKLRSMKCEYTAEIYRALTKEEILNRYQNDSDYRSGKKNFALYEYWHLFNMVKDPKELEELYRRAYNYSKELTNGKPWVLAANNLAVSYLKRDTVDTEVLRPLVDFSVRGCNVERTFDGRVIGVDNVEEIVANQLAMYLKKGDFSEASRLAQLLPDSEKNKKIKAFAFCLGGYYKVTSGLNDAEIARRLETFELVRNSSPINNVVMCLAMKTHAWNEKAEKALEDLPADDPKTLYLKAVLYCRKGDFFAMQAEEALTNCFKKDSSYISIAEWDGDISEDCFKYAKMGYEDEMATGGNE
;
A
#
# COMPACT_ATOMS: atom_id res chain seq x y z
N MET A 1 19.52 99.93 -71.99
CA MET A 1 18.28 99.37 -71.40
C MET A 1 18.66 98.75 -70.05
N LYS A 2 18.53 99.54 -68.96
CA LYS A 2 17.51 99.42 -67.89
C LYS A 2 17.59 98.06 -67.18
N VAL A 3 18.51 97.75 -66.25
CA VAL A 3 19.22 98.42 -65.13
C VAL A 3 18.32 98.83 -63.98
N SER A 4 18.39 98.08 -62.87
CA SER A 4 18.90 98.61 -61.59
C SER A 4 19.00 97.52 -60.52
N LEU A 5 20.24 97.07 -60.25
CA LEU A 5 20.62 96.28 -59.08
C LEU A 5 20.37 97.08 -57.81
N ILE A 6 19.59 96.54 -56.87
CA ILE A 6 19.58 97.03 -55.49
C ILE A 6 20.73 96.35 -54.75
N ARG A 7 21.75 97.17 -54.47
CA ARG A 7 22.87 96.89 -53.57
C ARG A 7 22.34 96.62 -52.16
N ILE A 8 22.40 95.38 -51.71
CA ILE A 8 22.32 95.06 -50.28
C ILE A 8 23.67 95.42 -49.66
N ASN A 9 23.59 96.31 -48.68
CA ASN A 9 24.68 97.06 -48.08
C ASN A 9 25.72 96.13 -47.43
N ARG A 10 27.03 96.38 -47.66
CA ARG A 10 28.14 95.65 -47.01
C ARG A 10 28.00 95.67 -45.48
N ALA A 11 27.40 96.71 -44.92
CA ALA A 11 27.09 96.84 -43.49
C ALA A 11 26.12 95.75 -42.97
N MET A 12 25.17 95.28 -43.77
CA MET A 12 24.18 94.28 -43.36
C MET A 12 24.75 92.85 -43.39
N ARG A 13 25.66 92.55 -44.34
CA ARG A 13 26.43 91.29 -44.33
C ARG A 13 27.43 91.25 -43.18
N ILE A 14 28.08 92.37 -42.87
CA ILE A 14 28.98 92.47 -41.71
C ILE A 14 28.18 92.38 -40.40
N ALA A 15 27.00 92.98 -40.30
CA ALA A 15 26.14 92.87 -39.12
C ALA A 15 25.56 91.46 -38.92
N PHE A 16 25.19 90.75 -40.00
CA PHE A 16 24.74 89.36 -39.93
C PHE A 16 25.90 88.39 -39.61
N LEU A 17 27.10 88.63 -40.16
CA LEU A 17 28.31 87.91 -39.77
C LEU A 17 28.76 88.26 -38.35
N LEU A 18 28.61 89.50 -37.87
CA LEU A 18 28.91 89.86 -36.48
C LEU A 18 27.89 89.28 -35.50
N THR A 19 26.60 89.19 -35.87
CA THR A 19 25.59 88.57 -35.00
C THR A 19 25.69 87.05 -35.01
N CYS A 20 26.07 86.41 -36.14
CA CYS A 20 26.43 85.00 -36.15
C CYS A 20 27.78 84.72 -35.46
N TYR A 21 28.76 85.63 -35.52
CA TYR A 21 30.04 85.52 -34.81
C TYR A 21 29.87 85.82 -33.31
N LEU A 22 29.00 86.75 -32.92
CA LEU A 22 28.64 86.99 -31.52
C LEU A 22 27.75 85.86 -30.96
N ALA A 23 26.86 85.28 -31.77
CA ALA A 23 26.08 84.09 -31.38
C ALA A 23 26.96 82.82 -31.32
N ALA A 24 27.98 82.69 -32.17
CA ALA A 24 29.00 81.65 -32.08
C ALA A 24 30.05 81.90 -30.99
N CYS A 25 30.32 83.16 -30.61
CA CYS A 25 31.20 83.50 -29.48
C CYS A 25 30.50 83.45 -28.12
N ILE A 26 29.18 83.32 -28.05
CA ILE A 26 28.45 83.01 -26.80
C ILE A 26 28.51 81.51 -26.49
N GLN A 27 28.88 80.66 -27.46
CA GLN A 27 29.27 79.28 -27.24
C GLN A 27 30.78 79.10 -27.50
N MET A 28 31.61 79.56 -26.56
CA MET A 28 32.93 79.00 -26.20
C MET A 28 33.65 79.95 -25.24
N ASN A 29 33.08 80.13 -24.04
CA ASN A 29 33.93 80.24 -22.87
C ASN A 29 33.87 78.88 -22.18
N ALA A 30 34.62 77.92 -22.71
CA ALA A 30 35.11 76.84 -21.87
C ALA A 30 36.05 77.50 -20.85
N GLN A 31 35.47 78.04 -19.78
CA GLN A 31 36.23 78.49 -18.63
C GLN A 31 37.09 77.31 -18.22
N ALA A 32 38.41 77.50 -18.24
CA ALA A 32 39.34 76.44 -17.88
C ALA A 32 38.88 75.80 -16.56
N PRO A 33 38.69 74.48 -16.51
CA PRO A 33 38.17 73.85 -15.30
C PRO A 33 39.15 74.12 -14.16
N LYS A 34 38.62 74.61 -13.04
CA LYS A 34 39.40 74.98 -11.87
C LYS A 34 39.25 73.89 -10.81
N LEU A 35 40.31 73.72 -10.05
CA LEU A 35 40.30 72.82 -8.91
C LEU A 35 39.44 73.40 -7.79
N VAL A 36 38.41 72.68 -7.39
CA VAL A 36 37.53 72.97 -6.26
C VAL A 36 37.82 71.93 -5.19
N MET A 37 38.24 72.38 -4.02
CA MET A 37 38.45 71.53 -2.85
C MET A 37 37.33 71.78 -1.85
N GLY A 38 37.11 70.84 -0.95
CA GLY A 38 36.10 71.05 0.08
C GLY A 38 36.11 70.01 1.16
N ARG A 39 35.23 70.20 2.14
CA ARG A 39 35.02 69.24 3.24
C ARG A 39 33.54 69.01 3.50
N ILE A 40 33.16 67.77 3.74
CA ILE A 40 31.83 67.38 4.21
C ILE A 40 31.91 67.10 5.71
N LEU A 41 31.10 67.80 6.47
CA LEU A 41 31.10 67.77 7.92
C LEU A 41 29.71 67.44 8.46
N ASP A 42 29.69 66.71 9.58
CA ASP A 42 28.48 66.43 10.35
C ASP A 42 28.08 67.70 11.10
N LYS A 43 26.90 68.24 10.78
CA LYS A 43 26.40 69.48 11.37
C LYS A 43 26.19 69.34 12.89
N GLU A 44 25.48 68.30 13.33
CA GLU A 44 25.14 68.10 14.75
C GLU A 44 26.40 67.83 15.57
N ALA A 45 27.27 66.94 15.10
CA ALA A 45 28.51 66.62 15.81
C ALA A 45 29.47 67.82 15.87
N SER A 46 29.51 68.62 14.80
CA SER A 46 30.34 69.82 14.75
C SER A 46 29.84 70.91 15.70
N GLU A 47 28.53 71.14 15.76
CA GLU A 47 27.90 72.08 16.70
C GLU A 47 28.10 71.64 18.15
N LYS A 48 27.86 70.35 18.45
CA LYS A 48 28.00 69.79 19.81
C LYS A 48 29.43 69.84 20.33
N LYS A 49 30.43 69.53 19.48
CA LYS A 49 31.86 69.55 19.86
C LYS A 49 32.52 70.91 19.64
N ARG A 50 31.79 71.90 19.11
CA ARG A 50 32.28 73.25 18.76
C ARG A 50 33.56 73.23 17.92
N LYS A 51 33.70 72.26 17.02
CA LYS A 51 34.82 72.11 16.08
C LYS A 51 34.37 71.37 14.83
N PRO A 52 35.03 71.53 13.66
CA PRO A 52 34.73 70.73 12.47
C PRO A 52 34.89 69.24 12.74
N VAL A 53 33.81 68.46 12.58
CA VAL A 53 33.79 67.01 12.74
C VAL A 53 33.32 66.38 11.43
N PRO A 54 34.16 65.62 10.73
CA PRO A 54 33.73 64.86 9.56
C PRO A 54 32.87 63.66 9.97
N PHE A 55 32.08 63.16 9.03
CA PHE A 55 31.35 61.90 9.21
C PHE A 55 32.32 60.72 9.31
N ASP A 56 31.98 59.75 10.16
CA ASP A 56 32.70 58.48 10.21
C ASP A 56 32.18 57.56 9.09
N ILE A 57 32.96 57.50 8.00
CA ILE A 57 32.66 56.72 6.79
C ILE A 57 32.38 55.24 7.12
N SER A 58 33.00 54.69 8.17
CA SER A 58 32.80 53.29 8.56
C SER A 58 31.42 53.00 9.15
N SER A 59 30.72 54.04 9.63
CA SER A 59 29.43 53.93 10.34
C SER A 59 28.21 54.35 9.52
N ILE A 60 28.39 55.23 8.53
CA ILE A 60 27.28 55.91 7.81
C ILE A 60 27.00 55.30 6.42
N GLY A 61 27.89 54.43 5.94
CA GLY A 61 27.69 53.63 4.73
C GLY A 61 28.20 54.29 3.45
N ASP A 62 27.55 55.37 2.98
CA ASP A 62 27.84 55.96 1.66
C ASP A 62 27.77 57.50 1.68
N ILE A 63 28.81 58.16 1.15
CA ILE A 63 28.86 59.61 0.92
C ILE A 63 29.28 59.84 -0.53
N LYS A 64 28.40 60.46 -1.31
CA LYS A 64 28.64 60.74 -2.72
C LYS A 64 28.53 62.23 -3.02
N ILE A 65 29.53 62.74 -3.73
CA ILE A 65 29.60 64.11 -4.21
C ILE A 65 29.44 64.07 -5.71
N TYR A 66 28.22 64.28 -6.19
CA TYR A 66 27.94 64.40 -7.61
C TYR A 66 28.34 65.79 -8.08
N TYR A 67 28.98 65.88 -9.25
CA TYR A 67 29.45 67.14 -9.80
C TYR A 67 29.04 67.32 -11.25
N PHE A 68 28.63 68.54 -11.58
CA PHE A 68 28.03 68.88 -12.87
C PHE A 68 28.61 70.18 -13.43
N ASN A 69 28.74 70.25 -14.75
CA ASN A 69 29.28 71.43 -15.41
C ASN A 69 28.32 72.62 -15.35
N THR A 70 27.02 72.38 -15.12
CA THR A 70 26.00 73.42 -15.03
C THR A 70 25.15 73.31 -13.76
N VAL A 71 24.70 74.46 -13.25
CA VAL A 71 23.78 74.58 -12.11
C VAL A 71 22.45 73.84 -12.33
N GLN A 72 21.95 73.80 -13.58
CA GLN A 72 20.65 73.18 -13.87
C GLN A 72 20.73 71.65 -13.72
N GLU A 73 21.79 71.02 -14.23
CA GLU A 73 22.03 69.58 -14.07
C GLU A 73 22.12 69.18 -12.59
N GLY A 74 22.76 70.01 -11.76
CA GLY A 74 22.81 69.76 -10.31
C GLY A 74 21.46 69.87 -9.63
N LYS A 75 20.60 70.83 -10.02
CA LYS A 75 19.24 70.92 -9.48
C LYS A 75 18.35 69.73 -9.88
N ASP A 76 18.50 69.28 -11.13
CA ASP A 76 17.77 68.11 -11.62
C ASP A 76 18.22 66.84 -10.87
N MET A 77 19.52 66.73 -10.55
CA MET A 77 20.07 65.64 -9.73
C MET A 77 19.63 65.71 -8.26
N GLU A 78 19.60 66.90 -7.65
CA GLU A 78 19.08 67.09 -6.29
C GLU A 78 17.63 66.63 -6.18
N ALA A 79 16.79 66.99 -7.16
CA ALA A 79 15.40 66.56 -7.22
C ALA A 79 15.29 65.03 -7.39
N ALA A 80 16.11 64.43 -8.27
CA ALA A 80 16.11 62.98 -8.49
C ALA A 80 16.56 62.19 -7.25
N LEU A 81 17.59 62.66 -6.54
CA LEU A 81 18.11 62.02 -5.32
C LEU A 81 17.18 62.15 -4.11
N ASN A 82 16.32 63.17 -4.08
CA ASN A 82 15.30 63.33 -3.04
C ASN A 82 13.98 62.60 -3.36
N GLN A 83 13.78 62.15 -4.60
CA GLN A 83 12.60 61.38 -5.05
C GLN A 83 12.90 59.89 -5.28
N ASP A 84 14.07 59.39 -4.87
CA ASP A 84 14.54 58.01 -5.06
C ASP A 84 14.45 57.50 -6.51
N ASN A 85 14.72 58.38 -7.49
CA ASN A 85 14.66 58.02 -8.91
C ASN A 85 15.96 57.32 -9.38
N ILE A 86 15.98 55.99 -9.29
CA ILE A 86 17.15 55.13 -9.49
C ILE A 86 17.82 55.29 -10.86
N SER A 87 17.06 55.58 -11.93
CA SER A 87 17.61 55.58 -13.30
C SER A 87 18.58 56.73 -13.60
N LEU A 88 18.41 57.91 -12.98
CA LEU A 88 19.29 59.08 -13.17
C LEU A 88 20.59 58.98 -12.37
N THR A 89 20.58 58.25 -11.25
CA THR A 89 21.73 58.12 -10.34
C THR A 89 22.82 57.16 -10.82
N LEU A 90 22.47 56.17 -11.65
CA LEU A 90 23.41 55.15 -12.18
C LEU A 90 24.39 55.70 -13.22
N SER A 91 24.08 56.83 -13.87
CA SER A 91 24.90 57.44 -14.93
C SER A 91 25.69 58.68 -14.51
N ALA A 92 25.55 59.14 -13.26
CA ALA A 92 26.16 60.38 -12.79
C ALA A 92 27.59 60.16 -12.27
N MET A 93 28.53 61.02 -12.66
CA MET A 93 29.89 61.03 -12.09
C MET A 93 29.86 61.57 -10.66
N TYR A 94 30.58 60.91 -9.76
CA TYR A 94 30.68 61.32 -8.36
C TYR A 94 32.09 61.08 -7.81
N GLU A 95 32.40 61.79 -6.73
CA GLU A 95 33.59 61.58 -5.91
C GLU A 95 33.20 61.20 -4.48
N VAL A 96 34.09 60.51 -3.78
CA VAL A 96 33.90 60.09 -2.38
C VAL A 96 34.96 60.81 -1.54
N PRO A 97 34.58 61.49 -0.44
CA PRO A 97 35.54 62.19 0.41
C PRO A 97 36.44 61.22 1.17
N ASP A 98 37.61 61.69 1.60
CA ASP A 98 38.50 60.94 2.48
C ASP A 98 37.98 60.85 3.93
N ALA A 99 38.70 60.11 4.80
CA ALA A 99 38.34 59.94 6.21
C ALA A 99 38.28 61.25 7.02
N THR A 100 38.83 62.34 6.50
CA THR A 100 38.75 63.69 7.10
C THR A 100 37.60 64.52 6.52
N GLY A 101 36.80 63.92 5.64
CA GLY A 101 35.71 64.55 4.91
C GLY A 101 36.16 65.36 3.70
N ALA A 102 37.44 65.34 3.32
CA ALA A 102 37.99 66.21 2.27
C ALA A 102 37.81 65.59 0.87
N TYR A 103 37.57 66.45 -0.13
CA TYR A 103 37.43 66.06 -1.54
C TYR A 103 38.07 67.08 -2.49
N GLN A 104 38.37 66.67 -3.73
CA GLN A 104 39.04 67.51 -4.72
C GLN A 104 38.55 67.22 -6.14
N ILE A 105 37.67 68.09 -6.65
CA ILE A 105 37.02 67.96 -7.96
C ILE A 105 37.50 69.06 -8.92
N THR A 106 37.64 68.75 -10.20
CA THR A 106 37.97 69.74 -11.24
C THR A 106 36.72 70.12 -12.03
N LEU A 107 36.23 71.35 -11.86
CA LEU A 107 34.92 71.80 -12.38
C LEU A 107 35.00 73.25 -12.93
N PRO A 108 34.16 73.64 -13.92
CA PRO A 108 34.01 75.04 -14.32
C PRO A 108 33.51 75.94 -13.17
N GLU A 109 33.78 77.26 -13.24
CA GLU A 109 33.32 78.20 -12.19
C GLU A 109 31.79 78.32 -12.10
N THR A 110 31.10 77.90 -13.16
CA THR A 110 29.64 77.85 -13.30
C THR A 110 29.03 76.49 -12.99
N GLY A 111 29.84 75.52 -12.53
CA GLY A 111 29.37 74.19 -12.17
C GLY A 111 28.66 74.12 -10.83
N SER A 112 28.18 72.93 -10.48
CA SER A 112 27.49 72.65 -9.21
C SER A 112 27.85 71.29 -8.64
N LEU A 113 27.71 71.17 -7.32
CA LEU A 113 27.90 69.96 -6.54
C LEU A 113 26.56 69.57 -5.90
N VAL A 114 26.30 68.26 -5.81
CA VAL A 114 25.17 67.70 -5.07
C VAL A 114 25.72 66.63 -4.14
N ILE A 115 25.55 66.85 -2.84
CA ILE A 115 26.12 66.01 -1.78
C ILE A 115 25.02 65.15 -1.20
N LYS A 116 25.18 63.82 -1.28
CA LYS A 116 24.27 62.84 -0.67
C LYS A 116 25.02 62.04 0.37
N VAL A 117 24.56 62.13 1.62
CA VAL A 117 25.11 61.38 2.76
C VAL A 117 24.03 60.38 3.20
N SER A 118 24.21 59.10 2.90
CA SER A 118 23.30 58.02 3.30
C SER A 118 21.82 58.38 3.06
N THR A 119 20.98 58.35 4.09
CA THR A 119 19.54 58.69 4.03
C THR A 119 19.24 60.19 4.14
N ALA A 120 20.22 61.07 4.38
CA ALA A 120 19.98 62.51 4.52
C ALA A 120 19.46 63.13 3.20
N PRO A 121 18.65 64.20 3.25
CA PRO A 121 18.31 64.98 2.06
C PRO A 121 19.56 65.42 1.31
N ALA A 122 19.52 65.38 -0.03
CA ALA A 122 20.62 65.83 -0.86
C ALA A 122 20.83 67.35 -0.67
N VAL A 123 22.09 67.78 -0.59
CA VAL A 123 22.48 69.19 -0.43
C VAL A 123 23.09 69.70 -1.72
N PHE A 124 22.47 70.72 -2.31
CA PHE A 124 22.97 71.39 -3.51
C PHE A 124 23.89 72.59 -3.20
N GLU A 125 25.03 72.68 -3.88
CA GLU A 125 25.98 73.78 -3.79
C GLU A 125 26.43 74.24 -5.18
N ALA A 126 26.13 75.48 -5.56
CA ALA A 126 26.66 76.08 -6.80
C ALA A 126 28.10 76.56 -6.59
N VAL A 127 29.04 76.22 -7.48
CA VAL A 127 30.45 76.62 -7.30
C VAL A 127 30.60 78.14 -7.28
N ASN A 128 29.96 78.86 -8.19
CA ASN A 128 29.93 80.33 -8.23
C ASN A 128 31.34 80.96 -8.04
N GLY A 129 32.36 80.39 -8.68
CA GLY A 129 33.77 80.83 -8.58
C GLY A 129 34.47 80.55 -7.25
N ARG A 130 33.83 79.85 -6.29
CA ARG A 130 34.45 79.41 -5.04
C ARG A 130 35.43 78.27 -5.30
N ARG A 131 36.65 78.38 -4.74
CA ARG A 131 37.68 77.32 -4.81
C ARG A 131 37.65 76.36 -3.64
N GLU A 132 36.99 76.75 -2.54
CA GLU A 132 36.84 75.94 -1.33
C GLU A 132 35.38 75.93 -0.89
N ILE A 133 34.78 74.73 -0.76
CA ILE A 133 33.38 74.56 -0.38
C ILE A 133 33.29 73.56 0.78
N THR A 134 33.09 74.08 1.99
CA THR A 134 32.82 73.25 3.17
C THR A 134 31.32 73.18 3.40
N THR A 135 30.77 71.98 3.45
CA THR A 135 29.33 71.72 3.58
C THR A 135 29.05 70.99 4.89
N TYR A 136 28.12 71.53 5.68
CA TYR A 136 27.61 70.89 6.88
C TYR A 136 26.29 70.21 6.56
N VAL A 137 26.24 68.88 6.67
CA VAL A 137 25.04 68.09 6.37
C VAL A 137 24.39 67.67 7.68
N ASP A 138 23.07 67.83 7.74
CA ASP A 138 22.23 67.37 8.86
C ASP A 138 21.57 66.05 8.45
N MET A 139 21.84 64.97 9.20
CA MET A 139 21.27 63.65 8.94
C MET A 139 19.76 63.57 9.28
N GLY A 140 19.23 64.54 10.03
CA GLY A 140 17.88 64.47 10.59
C GLY A 140 17.75 63.37 11.65
N HIS A 141 16.75 63.47 12.51
CA HIS A 141 16.49 62.43 13.51
C HIS A 141 16.00 61.13 12.84
N MET A 142 16.90 60.18 12.59
CA MET A 142 16.50 58.79 12.35
C MET A 142 15.80 58.29 13.61
N ILE A 143 14.48 58.05 13.53
CA ILE A 143 13.80 57.24 14.54
C ILE A 143 14.47 55.87 14.50
N SER A 144 15.10 55.48 15.61
CA SER A 144 15.69 54.16 15.75
C SER A 144 14.66 53.10 15.40
N GLN A 145 15.09 52.05 14.69
CA GLN A 145 14.25 50.89 14.41
C GLN A 145 13.63 50.42 15.74
N VAL A 146 12.33 50.62 15.89
CA VAL A 146 11.59 50.10 17.04
C VAL A 146 11.47 48.61 16.82
N THR A 147 12.43 47.85 17.34
CA THR A 147 12.31 46.40 17.42
C THR A 147 11.23 46.09 18.44
N VAL A 148 10.00 45.93 17.97
CA VAL A 148 8.90 45.40 18.80
C VAL A 148 9.20 43.92 19.04
N VAL A 149 9.90 43.61 20.14
CA VAL A 149 10.06 42.23 20.59
C VAL A 149 8.81 41.86 21.38
N GLY A 150 7.87 41.18 20.72
CA GLY A 150 6.74 40.57 21.41
C GLY A 150 7.24 39.49 22.39
N GLN A 151 7.10 39.72 23.69
CA GLN A 151 7.33 38.69 24.69
C GLN A 151 6.10 37.77 24.73
N ARG A 152 6.31 36.46 24.57
CA ARG A 152 5.23 35.47 24.72
C ARG A 152 4.78 35.44 26.18
N THR A 153 3.49 35.56 26.42
CA THR A 153 2.89 35.56 27.77
C THR A 153 2.22 34.24 28.12
N GLU A 154 2.10 33.31 27.18
CA GLU A 154 1.45 32.01 27.36
C GLU A 154 2.32 30.87 26.82
N VAL A 155 2.13 29.67 27.37
CA VAL A 155 2.72 28.44 26.80
C VAL A 155 2.10 28.20 25.43
N THR A 156 2.96 28.06 24.43
CA THR A 156 2.57 27.87 23.03
C THR A 156 3.25 26.63 22.47
N SER A 157 2.58 25.92 21.59
CA SER A 157 3.24 24.90 20.77
C SER A 157 3.78 25.52 19.48
N MET A 158 4.87 24.95 18.99
CA MET A 158 5.30 25.08 17.59
C MET A 158 4.96 23.74 16.95
N PRO A 159 3.75 23.61 16.35
CA PRO A 159 3.35 22.37 15.70
C PRO A 159 4.27 22.07 14.53
N GLU A 160 4.63 20.80 14.36
CA GLU A 160 5.33 20.33 13.17
C GLU A 160 4.31 19.78 12.16
N THR A 161 4.61 19.88 10.87
CA THR A 161 3.85 19.12 9.85
C THR A 161 4.49 17.75 9.68
N PRO A 162 3.95 16.68 10.30
CA PRO A 162 4.62 15.38 10.30
C PRO A 162 4.60 14.75 8.91
N ASP A 163 5.51 13.79 8.69
CA ASP A 163 5.44 12.89 7.53
C ASP A 163 4.63 11.64 7.88
N GLN A 164 3.72 11.25 6.99
CA GLN A 164 2.99 10.00 7.07
C GLN A 164 3.48 9.03 5.99
N TYR A 165 4.01 7.89 6.45
CA TYR A 165 4.44 6.75 5.64
C TYR A 165 3.44 5.62 5.87
N GLY A 166 2.37 5.60 5.07
CA GLY A 166 1.28 4.63 5.20
C GLY A 166 0.64 4.67 6.59
N ASP A 167 0.86 3.60 7.34
CA ASP A 167 0.40 3.37 8.70
C ASP A 167 1.24 4.06 9.78
N MET A 168 2.27 4.83 9.44
CA MET A 168 3.17 5.49 10.41
C MET A 168 3.18 7.01 10.24
N ILE A 169 2.96 7.76 11.33
CA ILE A 169 3.23 9.20 11.41
C ILE A 169 4.54 9.43 12.15
N ILE A 170 5.46 10.15 11.51
CA ILE A 170 6.74 10.55 12.08
C ILE A 170 6.64 12.02 12.49
N LEU A 171 6.52 12.24 13.81
CA LEU A 171 6.51 13.57 14.40
C LEU A 171 7.91 13.86 14.95
N ASN A 172 8.65 14.75 14.31
CA ASN A 172 10.02 15.09 14.70
C ASN A 172 10.19 16.60 14.74
N GLY A 173 10.48 17.16 15.91
CA GLY A 173 10.76 18.58 16.08
C GLY A 173 9.57 19.44 16.53
N ALA A 174 8.44 18.83 16.94
CA ALA A 174 7.37 19.57 17.61
C ALA A 174 7.91 20.16 18.91
N LYS A 175 7.56 21.40 19.26
CA LYS A 175 8.10 22.07 20.46
C LYS A 175 7.00 22.65 21.33
N VAL A 176 7.19 22.58 22.63
CA VAL A 176 6.40 23.32 23.62
C VAL A 176 7.27 24.44 24.18
N ALA A 177 6.94 25.68 23.82
CA ALA A 177 7.64 26.87 24.27
C ALA A 177 6.98 27.40 25.55
N VAL A 178 7.71 27.34 26.65
CA VAL A 178 7.31 27.88 27.94
C VAL A 178 7.95 29.25 28.12
N PRO A 179 7.16 30.33 28.26
CA PRO A 179 7.71 31.66 28.51
C PRO A 179 8.21 31.80 29.94
N GLN A 180 8.95 32.87 30.19
CA GLN A 180 9.50 33.17 31.51
C GLN A 180 8.38 33.27 32.56
N MET A 181 8.69 32.90 33.80
CA MET A 181 7.82 32.96 34.98
C MET A 181 6.60 32.01 35.03
N ILE A 182 6.24 31.33 33.93
CA ILE A 182 5.16 30.31 33.96
C ILE A 182 5.67 28.98 34.53
N GLY A 183 6.82 28.53 34.04
CA GLY A 183 7.55 27.43 34.66
C GLY A 183 8.09 27.83 36.03
N LYS A 184 8.39 26.84 36.88
CA LYS A 184 8.98 27.08 38.21
C LYS A 184 9.87 25.90 38.61
N ASP A 185 10.91 26.19 39.38
CA ASP A 185 11.82 25.16 39.91
C ASP A 185 11.14 24.22 40.92
N ASN A 186 10.05 24.68 41.56
CA ASN A 186 9.27 23.93 42.54
C ASN A 186 7.96 23.36 41.97
N ALA A 187 7.88 23.23 40.64
CA ALA A 187 6.73 22.68 39.93
C ALA A 187 7.14 21.52 39.01
N ARG A 188 6.14 20.76 38.57
CA ARG A 188 6.21 19.71 37.55
C ARG A 188 5.33 20.12 36.38
N MET A 189 5.81 19.92 35.15
CA MET A 189 5.00 19.99 33.94
C MET A 189 4.75 18.59 33.40
N ILE A 190 3.49 18.26 33.12
CA ILE A 190 3.06 17.00 32.52
C ILE A 190 2.47 17.33 31.15
N VAL A 191 3.03 16.75 30.10
CA VAL A 191 2.52 16.85 28.74
C VAL A 191 2.02 15.46 28.33
N GLN A 192 0.71 15.32 28.13
CA GLN A 192 0.06 14.07 27.75
C GLN A 192 -0.49 14.17 26.33
N PRO A 193 0.22 13.64 25.31
CA PRO A 193 -0.30 13.67 23.96
C PRO A 193 -1.31 12.57 23.68
N TYR A 194 -2.12 12.84 22.68
CA TYR A 194 -3.11 11.93 22.15
C TYR A 194 -3.35 12.24 20.68
N VAL A 195 -3.79 11.23 19.95
CA VAL A 195 -4.07 11.30 18.52
C VAL A 195 -5.57 11.38 18.33
N ILE A 196 -6.03 12.36 17.56
CA ILE A 196 -7.42 12.47 17.13
C ILE A 196 -7.56 12.08 15.65
N ASN A 197 -8.69 11.49 15.30
CA ASN A 197 -9.06 11.19 13.92
C ASN A 197 -10.03 12.25 13.40
N ASN A 198 -9.54 13.13 12.54
CA ASN A 198 -10.31 14.23 11.96
C ASN A 198 -11.39 13.72 10.99
N SER A 199 -11.13 12.61 10.29
CA SER A 199 -12.11 11.96 9.40
C SER A 199 -13.31 11.36 10.15
N LYS A 200 -13.15 11.07 11.45
CA LYS A 200 -14.20 10.49 12.31
C LYS A 200 -14.68 11.47 13.39
N GLY A 201 -14.80 12.75 13.04
CA GLY A 201 -15.36 13.76 13.94
C GLY A 201 -14.48 14.08 15.16
N LYS A 202 -13.15 14.09 14.99
CA LYS A 202 -12.14 14.39 16.03
C LYS A 202 -12.17 13.43 17.23
N LYS A 203 -12.60 12.18 17.01
CA LYS A 203 -12.56 11.13 18.05
C LYS A 203 -11.12 10.86 18.47
N VAL A 204 -10.89 10.73 19.78
CA VAL A 204 -9.60 10.27 20.32
C VAL A 204 -9.38 8.81 19.92
N GLU A 205 -8.30 8.54 19.20
CA GLU A 205 -7.94 7.21 18.71
C GLU A 205 -7.03 6.49 19.71
N MET A 206 -6.02 7.20 20.24
CA MET A 206 -5.06 6.65 21.19
C MET A 206 -4.35 7.75 21.99
N TYR A 207 -3.93 7.40 23.20
CA TYR A 207 -3.01 8.20 24.01
C TYR A 207 -1.56 7.78 23.73
N ARG A 208 -0.64 8.74 23.78
CA ARG A 208 0.81 8.51 23.70
C ARG A 208 1.43 8.49 25.09
N LEU A 209 2.69 8.09 25.22
CA LEU A 209 3.37 8.19 26.51
C LEU A 209 3.48 9.67 26.92
N PRO A 210 3.19 10.04 28.18
CA PRO A 210 3.40 11.40 28.64
C PRO A 210 4.89 11.74 28.71
N ARG A 211 5.20 13.02 28.74
CA ARG A 211 6.52 13.53 29.14
C ARG A 211 6.37 14.45 30.34
N VAL A 212 7.22 14.23 31.32
CA VAL A 212 7.20 14.93 32.60
C VAL A 212 8.49 15.70 32.77
N TYR A 213 8.38 16.97 33.13
CA TYR A 213 9.50 17.87 33.32
C TYR A 213 9.45 18.42 34.74
N ASP A 214 10.32 17.90 35.60
CA ASP A 214 10.38 18.31 36.99
C ASP A 214 11.33 19.48 37.16
N GLY A 215 10.87 20.50 37.88
CA GLY A 215 11.78 21.50 38.40
C GLY A 215 12.70 20.91 39.46
N VAL A 216 13.90 21.48 39.60
CA VAL A 216 14.95 20.93 40.46
C VAL A 216 14.50 20.80 41.92
N GLN A 217 13.75 21.79 42.44
CA GLN A 217 13.21 21.72 43.80
C GLN A 217 12.02 20.77 43.92
N TYR A 218 11.21 20.65 42.85
CA TYR A 218 10.11 19.69 42.80
C TYR A 218 10.64 18.26 42.91
N ALA A 219 11.64 17.90 42.09
CA ALA A 219 12.26 16.57 42.06
C ALA A 219 12.83 16.17 43.43
N LEU A 220 13.60 17.06 44.07
CA LEU A 220 14.16 16.82 45.41
C LEU A 220 13.08 16.61 46.47
N THR A 221 11.98 17.37 46.38
CA THR A 221 10.85 17.21 47.30
C THR A 221 10.11 15.91 47.01
N GLN A 222 10.02 15.50 45.74
CA GLN A 222 9.30 14.29 45.32
C GLN A 222 10.01 13.05 45.83
N GLU A 223 11.33 13.02 45.66
CA GLU A 223 12.18 11.95 46.19
C GLU A 223 11.99 11.77 47.70
N ARG A 224 11.96 12.87 48.47
CA ARG A 224 11.68 12.82 49.92
C ARG A 224 10.28 12.27 50.22
N ARG A 225 9.26 12.68 49.47
CA ARG A 225 7.87 12.20 49.63
C ARG A 225 7.72 10.73 49.26
N MET A 226 8.52 10.23 48.34
CA MET A 226 8.58 8.84 47.93
C MET A 226 9.48 7.98 48.83
N GLY A 227 9.87 8.50 49.99
CA GLY A 227 10.69 7.77 50.96
C GLY A 227 12.15 7.60 50.54
N TYR A 228 12.69 8.55 49.76
CA TYR A 228 14.01 8.49 49.13
C TYR A 228 14.17 7.38 48.07
N ASP A 229 13.04 6.90 47.53
CA ASP A 229 13.02 6.02 46.37
C ASP A 229 12.03 6.56 45.34
N ILE A 230 12.57 7.30 44.36
CA ILE A 230 11.77 7.98 43.34
C ILE A 230 10.97 7.00 42.45
N GLN A 231 11.30 5.70 42.43
CA GLN A 231 10.57 4.70 41.66
C GLN A 231 9.13 4.50 42.16
N HIS A 232 8.81 4.91 43.38
CA HIS A 232 7.44 4.90 43.88
C HIS A 232 6.55 5.97 43.23
N ASP A 233 7.12 6.96 42.52
CA ASP A 233 6.34 7.89 41.73
C ASP A 233 5.80 7.20 40.46
N SER A 234 4.47 7.15 40.33
CA SER A 234 3.79 6.62 39.14
C SER A 234 4.22 7.27 37.82
N LEU A 235 4.77 8.49 37.87
CA LEU A 235 5.24 9.23 36.70
C LEU A 235 6.75 9.13 36.48
N PHE A 236 7.49 8.43 37.36
CA PHE A 236 8.94 8.35 37.31
C PHE A 236 9.49 7.96 35.93
N ASN A 237 8.90 6.92 35.32
CA ASN A 237 9.32 6.39 34.02
C ASN A 237 9.10 7.36 32.84
N PHE A 238 8.41 8.49 33.07
CA PHE A 238 8.09 9.49 32.05
C PHE A 238 8.83 10.82 32.26
N ILE A 239 9.66 10.91 33.30
CA ILE A 239 10.47 12.11 33.58
C ILE A 239 11.57 12.22 32.53
N VAL A 240 11.65 13.38 31.88
CA VAL A 240 12.72 13.69 30.93
C VAL A 240 13.94 14.19 31.69
N GLU A 241 14.97 13.36 31.73
CA GLU A 241 16.23 13.71 32.37
C GLU A 241 16.92 14.89 31.66
N ASN A 242 17.64 15.71 32.43
CA ASN A 242 18.44 16.85 31.94
C ASN A 242 17.66 18.00 31.26
N GLU A 243 16.33 17.99 31.31
CA GLU A 243 15.48 19.10 30.83
C GLU A 243 14.57 19.62 31.97
N PRO A 244 15.12 20.18 33.07
CA PRO A 244 14.29 20.59 34.20
C PRO A 244 13.34 21.73 33.84
N LEU A 245 12.19 21.76 34.52
CA LEU A 245 11.32 22.93 34.50
C LEU A 245 11.95 24.05 35.33
N SER A 246 11.91 25.29 34.84
CA SER A 246 12.41 26.45 35.57
C SER A 246 11.58 27.69 35.30
N ALA A 247 11.87 28.77 36.03
CA ALA A 247 11.30 30.08 35.77
C ALA A 247 11.84 30.74 34.49
N GLU A 248 12.91 30.21 33.91
CA GLU A 248 13.48 30.73 32.66
C GLU A 248 12.69 30.30 31.43
N LYS A 249 12.80 31.09 30.35
CA LYS A 249 12.22 30.72 29.07
C LYS A 249 12.87 29.44 28.54
N ALA A 250 12.05 28.43 28.25
CA ALA A 250 12.51 27.14 27.76
C ALA A 250 11.67 26.64 26.58
N SER A 251 12.23 25.71 25.81
CA SER A 251 11.53 25.03 24.73
C SER A 251 11.79 23.54 24.82
N TYR A 252 10.74 22.77 25.02
CA TYR A 252 10.81 21.32 25.19
C TYR A 252 10.46 20.64 23.87
N MET A 253 11.36 19.80 23.37
CA MET A 253 11.18 19.12 22.08
C MET A 253 10.43 17.80 22.25
N TRP A 254 9.54 17.52 21.30
CA TRP A 254 8.78 16.29 21.22
C TRP A 254 9.06 15.57 19.91
N ASN A 255 9.51 14.33 20.02
CA ASN A 255 9.69 13.40 18.91
C ASN A 255 8.91 12.11 19.21
N ASP A 256 8.17 11.60 18.23
CA ASP A 256 7.41 10.35 18.34
C ASP A 256 7.21 9.71 16.96
N THR A 257 6.95 8.41 16.97
CA THR A 257 6.62 7.60 15.80
C THR A 257 5.35 6.83 16.12
N ILE A 258 4.28 7.18 15.43
CA ILE A 258 2.91 6.80 15.79
C ILE A 258 2.36 5.84 14.74
N LYS A 259 2.06 4.60 15.16
CA LYS A 259 1.36 3.60 14.35
C LYS A 259 -0.13 3.91 14.33
N LEU A 260 -0.70 4.01 13.14
CA LEU A 260 -2.10 4.32 12.87
C LEU A 260 -2.93 3.04 12.71
N SER A 261 -4.23 3.16 13.00
CA SER A 261 -5.20 2.09 12.78
C SER A 261 -5.65 1.98 11.31
N ASN A 262 -5.71 3.11 10.59
CA ASN A 262 -6.02 3.18 9.17
C ASN A 262 -5.17 4.25 8.50
N ALA A 263 -4.32 3.89 7.54
CA ALA A 263 -3.47 4.82 6.82
C ALA A 263 -4.23 5.89 6.01
N GLN A 264 -5.50 5.66 5.66
CA GLN A 264 -6.25 6.58 4.80
C GLN A 264 -6.90 7.73 5.58
N ASP A 265 -7.23 7.52 6.84
CA ASP A 265 -7.86 8.54 7.69
C ASP A 265 -6.88 9.69 7.96
N ASN A 266 -7.42 10.88 8.28
CA ASN A 266 -6.63 12.03 8.67
C ASN A 266 -6.48 12.09 10.20
N PHE A 267 -5.24 12.20 10.68
CA PHE A 267 -4.92 12.25 12.10
C PHE A 267 -4.15 13.52 12.47
N GLN A 268 -4.43 14.02 13.67
CA GLN A 268 -3.70 15.12 14.28
C GLN A 268 -3.25 14.74 15.69
N VAL A 269 -2.06 15.17 16.08
CA VAL A 269 -1.50 14.99 17.41
C VAL A 269 -1.73 16.25 18.23
N LEU A 270 -2.48 16.09 19.31
CA LEU A 270 -2.73 17.13 20.31
C LEU A 270 -2.07 16.71 21.63
N ALA A 271 -1.90 17.66 22.54
CA ALA A 271 -1.47 17.36 23.89
C ALA A 271 -2.22 18.19 24.92
N HIS A 272 -2.58 17.50 26.00
CA HIS A 272 -3.04 18.15 27.21
C HIS A 272 -1.82 18.42 28.09
N MET A 273 -1.56 19.68 28.41
CA MET A 273 -0.45 20.08 29.26
C MET A 273 -0.97 20.67 30.56
N GLN A 274 -0.37 20.23 31.67
CA GLN A 274 -0.66 20.73 33.01
C GLN A 274 0.65 21.03 33.75
N MET A 275 0.68 22.11 34.52
CA MET A 275 1.73 22.37 35.49
C MET A 275 1.14 22.39 36.89
N GLU A 276 1.84 21.74 37.81
CA GLU A 276 1.42 21.61 39.20
C GLU A 276 2.59 21.82 40.15
N ASP A 277 2.28 22.40 41.30
CA ASP A 277 3.12 22.31 42.48
C ASP A 277 2.46 21.36 43.49
N TYR A 278 3.09 21.17 44.66
CA TYR A 278 2.54 20.28 45.68
C TYR A 278 1.23 20.72 46.32
N THR A 279 0.73 21.91 45.98
CA THR A 279 -0.51 22.46 46.53
C THR A 279 -1.66 22.36 45.54
N ARG A 280 -1.40 22.64 44.24
CA ARG A 280 -2.42 22.61 43.19
C ARG A 280 -1.83 22.58 41.77
N PRO A 281 -2.60 22.10 40.79
CA PRO A 281 -2.44 22.50 39.39
C PRO A 281 -2.64 24.02 39.28
N TYR A 282 -1.70 24.73 38.69
CA TYR A 282 -1.76 26.19 38.56
C TYR A 282 -1.77 26.69 37.12
N TYR A 283 -1.50 25.83 36.15
CA TYR A 283 -1.53 26.17 34.73
C TYR A 283 -1.94 24.96 33.91
N GLU A 284 -2.75 25.17 32.88
CA GLU A 284 -3.26 24.12 32.01
C GLU A 284 -3.46 24.67 30.59
N ARG A 285 -3.17 23.87 29.57
CA ARG A 285 -3.34 24.27 28.18
C ARG A 285 -3.52 23.06 27.26
N LEU A 286 -4.43 23.19 26.30
CA LEU A 286 -4.45 22.31 25.13
C LEU A 286 -3.44 22.82 24.09
N LEU A 287 -2.56 21.94 23.62
CA LEU A 287 -1.49 22.24 22.69
C LEU A 287 -1.69 21.44 21.40
N GLU A 288 -1.51 22.09 20.25
CA GLU A 288 -1.44 21.40 18.95
C GLU A 288 0.03 21.01 18.71
N LEU A 289 0.36 19.72 18.76
CA LEU A 289 1.74 19.25 18.52
C LEU A 289 2.02 18.99 17.05
N SER A 290 0.98 18.68 16.26
CA SER A 290 1.06 18.59 14.81
C SER A 290 0.07 19.53 14.14
N THR A 291 0.37 19.91 12.91
CA THR A 291 -0.63 20.49 12.01
C THR A 291 -1.76 19.49 11.74
N ARG A 292 -2.89 19.98 11.21
CA ARG A 292 -4.10 19.19 10.97
C ARG A 292 -3.95 18.14 9.87
N SER A 293 -2.97 18.33 8.98
CA SER A 293 -2.79 17.53 7.77
C SER A 293 -1.33 17.07 7.69
N PRO A 294 -1.04 15.78 7.89
CA PRO A 294 0.30 15.26 7.67
C PRO A 294 0.68 15.33 6.19
N ARG A 295 1.97 15.44 5.91
CA ARG A 295 2.51 15.29 4.55
C ARG A 295 2.51 13.81 4.16
N ARG A 296 2.11 13.50 2.92
CA ARG A 296 2.16 12.13 2.37
C ARG A 296 3.15 12.07 1.21
N PRO A 297 4.46 12.17 1.47
CA PRO A 297 5.47 12.42 0.44
C PRO A 297 5.55 11.33 -0.64
N LEU A 298 5.11 10.11 -0.34
CA LEU A 298 5.17 8.96 -1.25
C LEU A 298 3.80 8.55 -1.80
N ARG A 299 2.75 9.37 -1.64
CA ARG A 299 1.38 9.03 -2.06
C ARG A 299 1.27 8.64 -3.53
N PHE A 300 2.04 9.31 -4.38
CA PHE A 300 2.04 9.11 -5.82
C PHE A 300 3.15 8.17 -6.32
N LEU A 301 3.83 7.49 -5.40
CA LEU A 301 4.86 6.52 -5.77
C LEU A 301 4.23 5.35 -6.52
N GLU A 302 4.74 5.07 -7.72
CA GLU A 302 4.29 3.98 -8.57
C GLU A 302 5.13 2.73 -8.34
N TYR A 303 4.47 1.60 -8.15
CA TYR A 303 5.17 0.33 -7.97
C TYR A 303 4.32 -0.84 -8.45
N SER A 304 5.00 -1.86 -8.96
CA SER A 304 4.42 -3.15 -9.30
C SER A 304 5.01 -4.23 -8.41
N LEU A 305 4.15 -5.08 -7.89
CA LEU A 305 4.50 -6.19 -7.02
C LEU A 305 4.43 -7.48 -7.82
N ASP A 306 5.58 -8.12 -8.00
CA ASP A 306 5.66 -9.43 -8.61
C ASP A 306 5.02 -10.47 -7.69
N GLN A 307 4.37 -11.49 -8.27
CA GLN A 307 3.82 -12.60 -7.49
C GLN A 307 4.82 -13.75 -7.45
N TYR A 308 4.95 -14.34 -6.27
CA TYR A 308 5.93 -15.39 -6.01
C TYR A 308 5.22 -16.75 -5.98
N GLU A 309 5.26 -17.48 -7.08
CA GLU A 309 4.65 -18.81 -7.17
C GLU A 309 5.58 -19.89 -6.60
N LEU A 310 5.00 -20.83 -5.83
CA LEU A 310 5.72 -22.00 -5.35
C LEU A 310 5.80 -23.05 -6.46
N ASP A 311 6.89 -23.82 -6.50
CA ASP A 311 6.95 -25.03 -7.32
C ASP A 311 6.01 -26.09 -6.75
N PRO A 312 4.89 -26.43 -7.45
CA PRO A 312 3.91 -27.38 -6.92
C PRO A 312 4.53 -28.74 -6.62
N LYS A 313 5.56 -29.18 -7.38
CA LYS A 313 6.17 -30.50 -7.21
C LYS A 313 6.88 -30.66 -5.86
N LYS A 314 7.43 -29.58 -5.29
CA LYS A 314 8.08 -29.61 -3.97
C LYS A 314 7.10 -29.86 -2.82
N TYR A 315 5.82 -29.59 -3.05
CA TYR A 315 4.76 -29.66 -2.06
C TYR A 315 3.70 -30.70 -2.44
N GLU A 316 4.09 -31.75 -3.19
CA GLU A 316 3.19 -32.87 -3.46
C GLU A 316 2.87 -33.63 -2.16
N GLU A 317 1.58 -33.77 -1.88
CA GLU A 317 1.09 -34.50 -0.71
C GLU A 317 1.00 -35.99 -1.01
N LYS A 318 1.08 -36.82 0.04
CA LYS A 318 1.03 -38.28 -0.15
C LYS A 318 -0.41 -38.75 -0.34
N PRO A 319 -0.66 -39.73 -1.22
CA PRO A 319 -1.99 -40.28 -1.40
C PRO A 319 -2.49 -40.90 -0.09
N LYS A 320 -3.73 -40.58 0.27
CA LYS A 320 -4.44 -41.26 1.34
C LYS A 320 -5.22 -42.41 0.72
N VAL A 321 -5.04 -43.59 1.28
CA VAL A 321 -5.76 -44.77 0.84
C VAL A 321 -7.23 -44.66 1.26
N GLU A 322 -8.14 -44.61 0.28
CA GLU A 322 -9.59 -44.65 0.51
C GLU A 322 -10.10 -46.09 0.42
N ARG A 323 -11.01 -46.48 1.32
CA ARG A 323 -11.74 -47.76 1.24
C ARG A 323 -12.93 -47.60 0.30
N ARG A 324 -13.01 -48.42 -0.73
CA ARG A 324 -14.17 -48.46 -1.65
C ARG A 324 -14.79 -49.84 -1.68
N THR A 325 -16.12 -49.86 -1.83
CA THR A 325 -16.91 -51.06 -2.09
C THR A 325 -17.37 -51.05 -3.54
N GLY A 326 -16.99 -52.07 -4.30
CA GLY A 326 -17.59 -52.36 -5.60
C GLY A 326 -18.60 -53.51 -5.47
N VAL A 327 -19.76 -53.38 -6.14
CA VAL A 327 -20.79 -54.42 -6.24
C VAL A 327 -21.06 -54.65 -7.73
N GLU A 328 -21.07 -55.91 -8.16
CA GLU A 328 -21.41 -56.28 -9.53
C GLU A 328 -22.38 -57.46 -9.57
N ASP A 329 -23.29 -57.42 -10.55
CA ASP A 329 -24.31 -58.44 -10.79
C ASP A 329 -24.01 -59.20 -12.09
N ILE A 330 -23.97 -60.53 -12.03
CA ILE A 330 -23.76 -61.42 -13.19
C ILE A 330 -24.87 -62.47 -13.27
N SER A 331 -25.28 -62.83 -14.49
CA SER A 331 -26.33 -63.82 -14.77
C SER A 331 -25.79 -64.96 -15.66
N LEU A 332 -25.97 -66.22 -15.22
CA LEU A 332 -25.63 -67.44 -15.97
C LEU A 332 -26.87 -68.32 -16.21
N SER A 333 -26.91 -69.02 -17.34
CA SER A 333 -27.99 -69.93 -17.78
C SER A 333 -27.60 -71.42 -17.63
N PHE A 334 -28.55 -72.30 -17.30
CA PHE A 334 -28.32 -73.72 -17.04
C PHE A 334 -29.19 -74.65 -17.90
N LEU A 335 -28.64 -75.82 -18.25
CA LEU A 335 -29.37 -76.89 -18.92
C LEU A 335 -30.59 -77.37 -18.12
N LEU A 336 -31.65 -77.76 -18.83
CA LEU A 336 -32.88 -78.29 -18.24
C LEU A 336 -32.60 -79.55 -17.40
N GLY A 337 -33.06 -79.56 -16.13
CA GLY A 337 -32.97 -80.72 -15.24
C GLY A 337 -31.55 -81.09 -14.77
N LYS A 338 -30.52 -80.39 -15.23
CA LYS A 338 -29.12 -80.63 -14.90
C LYS A 338 -28.49 -79.44 -14.18
N ALA A 339 -27.40 -79.73 -13.46
CA ALA A 339 -26.55 -78.74 -12.81
C ALA A 339 -25.31 -78.43 -13.66
N GLU A 340 -25.51 -78.31 -14.97
CA GLU A 340 -24.49 -78.01 -15.97
C GLU A 340 -24.90 -76.72 -16.69
N LEU A 341 -23.93 -75.84 -16.99
CA LEU A 341 -24.17 -74.64 -17.80
C LEU A 341 -24.59 -75.06 -19.21
N ASP A 342 -25.39 -74.24 -19.87
CA ASP A 342 -25.78 -74.49 -21.27
C ASP A 342 -24.57 -74.25 -22.18
N PRO A 343 -24.02 -75.29 -22.85
CA PRO A 343 -22.88 -75.16 -23.73
C PRO A 343 -23.23 -74.45 -25.05
N GLU A 344 -24.52 -74.35 -25.39
CA GLU A 344 -25.00 -73.66 -26.59
C GLU A 344 -25.24 -72.15 -26.36
N ASP A 345 -25.10 -71.67 -25.11
CA ASP A 345 -25.21 -70.25 -24.75
C ASP A 345 -23.81 -69.60 -24.62
N PRO A 346 -23.31 -68.90 -25.66
CA PRO A 346 -21.99 -68.27 -25.63
C PRO A 346 -21.87 -67.16 -24.56
N ASN A 347 -23.00 -66.65 -24.02
CA ASN A 347 -22.97 -65.65 -22.95
C ASN A 347 -22.48 -66.26 -21.63
N ASN A 348 -22.65 -67.56 -21.39
CA ASN A 348 -22.17 -68.21 -20.16
C ASN A 348 -20.64 -68.15 -20.04
N GLU A 349 -19.92 -68.45 -21.12
CA GLU A 349 -18.45 -68.41 -21.15
C GLU A 349 -17.96 -66.96 -20.98
N ILE A 350 -18.54 -66.01 -21.73
CA ILE A 350 -18.19 -64.59 -21.65
C ILE A 350 -18.40 -64.02 -20.24
N GLN A 351 -19.55 -64.29 -19.61
CA GLN A 351 -19.86 -63.79 -18.27
C GLN A 351 -18.98 -64.45 -17.21
N LEU A 352 -18.71 -65.75 -17.35
CA LEU A 352 -17.86 -66.48 -16.42
C LEU A 352 -16.40 -66.01 -16.52
N ASP A 353 -15.87 -65.82 -17.72
CA ASP A 353 -14.50 -65.32 -17.91
C ASP A 353 -14.35 -63.88 -17.48
N LYS A 354 -15.37 -63.03 -17.73
CA LYS A 354 -15.42 -61.66 -17.20
C LYS A 354 -15.42 -61.65 -15.67
N LEU A 355 -16.20 -62.52 -15.02
CA LEU A 355 -16.20 -62.67 -13.56
C LEU A 355 -14.84 -63.14 -13.04
N LYS A 356 -14.27 -64.18 -13.65
CA LYS A 356 -12.97 -64.74 -13.26
C LYS A 356 -11.86 -63.70 -13.40
N ALA A 357 -11.79 -63.00 -14.52
CA ALA A 357 -10.79 -61.97 -14.76
C ALA A 357 -10.85 -60.85 -13.71
N LYS A 358 -12.06 -60.38 -13.36
CA LYS A 358 -12.26 -59.36 -12.34
C LYS A 358 -11.96 -59.85 -10.92
N LEU A 359 -12.41 -61.05 -10.55
CA LEU A 359 -12.07 -61.63 -9.25
C LEU A 359 -10.55 -61.81 -9.12
N LEU A 360 -9.87 -62.26 -10.18
CA LEU A 360 -8.41 -62.36 -10.20
C LEU A 360 -7.72 -61.00 -10.12
N GLU A 361 -8.23 -59.97 -10.80
CA GLU A 361 -7.72 -58.60 -10.69
C GLU A 361 -7.83 -58.09 -9.25
N VAL A 362 -8.98 -58.26 -8.60
CA VAL A 362 -9.23 -57.83 -7.21
C VAL A 362 -8.38 -58.62 -6.23
N VAL A 363 -8.21 -59.92 -6.45
CA VAL A 363 -7.49 -60.79 -5.51
C VAL A 363 -5.97 -60.69 -5.66
N ASN A 364 -5.47 -60.48 -6.88
CA ASN A 364 -4.05 -60.30 -7.14
C ASN A 364 -3.61 -58.82 -7.07
N GLY A 365 -4.55 -57.88 -6.97
CA GLY A 365 -4.24 -56.47 -6.79
C GLY A 365 -3.51 -56.21 -5.47
N GLU A 366 -2.36 -55.54 -5.53
CA GLU A 366 -1.54 -55.19 -4.35
C GLU A 366 -2.29 -54.34 -3.31
N SER A 367 -3.40 -53.73 -3.71
CA SER A 367 -4.16 -52.73 -3.00
C SER A 367 -5.64 -53.08 -2.94
N SER A 368 -6.03 -54.35 -2.99
CA SER A 368 -7.44 -54.76 -2.91
C SER A 368 -7.60 -56.04 -2.12
N THR A 369 -8.70 -56.13 -1.36
CA THR A 369 -9.05 -57.34 -0.62
C THR A 369 -10.51 -57.70 -0.85
N LEU A 370 -10.76 -58.90 -1.35
CA LEU A 370 -12.10 -59.44 -1.46
C LEU A 370 -12.61 -59.79 -0.04
N LYS A 371 -13.74 -59.21 0.38
CA LYS A 371 -14.30 -59.40 1.73
C LYS A 371 -15.55 -60.27 1.74
N GLU A 372 -16.42 -60.08 0.76
CA GLU A 372 -17.66 -60.84 0.65
C GLU A 372 -17.87 -61.34 -0.77
N LEU A 373 -18.43 -62.54 -0.89
CA LEU A 373 -18.81 -63.15 -2.16
C LEU A 373 -20.06 -64.00 -1.95
N HIS A 374 -21.17 -63.54 -2.50
CA HIS A 374 -22.49 -64.14 -2.38
C HIS A 374 -22.92 -64.69 -3.73
N LEU A 375 -23.47 -65.90 -3.70
CA LEU A 375 -23.90 -66.63 -4.88
C LEU A 375 -25.33 -67.09 -4.65
N TYR A 376 -26.23 -66.72 -5.55
CA TYR A 376 -27.64 -67.06 -5.49
C TYR A 376 -28.01 -67.91 -6.69
N SER A 377 -28.84 -68.92 -6.48
CA SER A 377 -29.42 -69.73 -7.56
C SER A 377 -30.93 -69.70 -7.46
N VAL A 378 -31.57 -69.47 -8.60
CA VAL A 378 -33.02 -69.61 -8.77
C VAL A 378 -33.29 -70.71 -9.79
N SER A 379 -34.16 -71.65 -9.44
CA SER A 379 -34.69 -72.64 -10.38
C SER A 379 -36.15 -72.35 -10.70
N SER A 380 -36.58 -72.64 -11.92
CA SER A 380 -37.97 -72.55 -12.34
C SER A 380 -38.90 -73.45 -11.50
N PRO A 381 -40.18 -73.07 -11.31
CA PRO A 381 -41.14 -73.86 -10.52
C PRO A 381 -41.70 -75.12 -11.22
N GLU A 382 -41.00 -75.66 -12.23
CA GLU A 382 -41.50 -76.78 -13.03
C GLU A 382 -41.23 -78.14 -12.38
N GLY A 383 -42.27 -78.90 -12.01
CA GLY A 383 -42.12 -80.16 -11.28
C GLY A 383 -42.35 -80.01 -9.77
N SER A 384 -41.95 -81.02 -9.00
CA SER A 384 -42.07 -80.95 -7.53
C SER A 384 -41.09 -79.93 -6.96
N TYR A 385 -41.58 -79.11 -6.03
CA TYR A 385 -40.80 -78.15 -5.26
C TYR A 385 -39.55 -78.79 -4.64
N ALA A 386 -39.67 -79.98 -4.05
CA ALA A 386 -38.54 -80.67 -3.44
C ALA A 386 -37.44 -80.99 -4.46
N SER A 387 -37.83 -81.42 -5.67
CA SER A 387 -36.90 -81.71 -6.76
C SER A 387 -36.23 -80.43 -7.30
N ASN A 388 -37.00 -79.35 -7.44
CA ASN A 388 -36.48 -78.07 -7.93
C ASN A 388 -35.58 -77.38 -6.92
N MET A 389 -35.91 -77.48 -5.64
CA MET A 389 -35.05 -77.00 -4.55
C MET A 389 -33.73 -77.78 -4.55
N ALA A 390 -33.78 -79.11 -4.65
CA ALA A 390 -32.58 -79.95 -4.77
C ALA A 390 -31.78 -79.63 -6.05
N LEU A 391 -32.44 -79.29 -7.16
CA LEU A 391 -31.78 -78.86 -8.39
C LEU A 391 -31.10 -77.51 -8.24
N SER A 392 -31.75 -76.53 -7.61
CA SER A 392 -31.16 -75.22 -7.30
C SER A 392 -29.95 -75.36 -6.38
N GLN A 393 -30.01 -76.22 -5.36
CA GLN A 393 -28.88 -76.54 -4.49
C GLN A 393 -27.70 -77.15 -5.25
N ARG A 394 -27.97 -78.11 -6.16
CA ARG A 394 -26.93 -78.72 -7.00
C ARG A 394 -26.30 -77.71 -7.97
N ARG A 395 -27.10 -76.83 -8.59
CA ARG A 395 -26.63 -75.76 -9.46
C ARG A 395 -25.77 -74.75 -8.71
N LEU A 396 -26.19 -74.36 -7.49
CA LEU A 396 -25.41 -73.50 -6.62
C LEU A 396 -24.07 -74.15 -6.24
N ALA A 397 -24.06 -75.43 -5.87
CA ALA A 397 -22.84 -76.16 -5.54
C ALA A 397 -21.87 -76.23 -6.74
N TYR A 398 -22.39 -76.48 -7.94
CA TYR A 398 -21.59 -76.47 -9.17
C TYR A 398 -21.01 -75.08 -9.45
N ALA A 399 -21.83 -74.03 -9.37
CA ALA A 399 -21.37 -72.66 -9.59
C ALA A 399 -20.33 -72.22 -8.55
N ARG A 400 -20.52 -72.58 -7.27
CA ARG A 400 -19.51 -72.39 -6.21
C ARG A 400 -18.19 -73.06 -6.57
N SER A 401 -18.21 -74.27 -7.10
CA SER A 401 -16.98 -74.97 -7.49
C SER A 401 -16.20 -74.22 -8.59
N LEU A 402 -16.91 -73.63 -9.56
CA LEU A 402 -16.29 -72.86 -10.65
C LEU A 402 -15.76 -71.49 -10.21
N VAL A 403 -16.49 -70.78 -9.35
CA VAL A 403 -16.09 -69.44 -8.88
C VAL A 403 -15.02 -69.54 -7.80
N TYR A 404 -15.12 -70.50 -6.87
CA TYR A 404 -14.12 -70.65 -5.80
C TYR A 404 -12.81 -71.24 -6.30
N SER A 405 -12.79 -72.00 -7.41
CA SER A 405 -11.56 -72.55 -7.96
C SER A 405 -10.57 -71.49 -8.46
N VAL A 406 -11.05 -70.29 -8.81
CA VAL A 406 -10.18 -69.19 -9.26
C VAL A 406 -9.67 -68.31 -8.11
N ILE A 407 -10.16 -68.53 -6.89
CA ILE A 407 -9.77 -67.74 -5.71
C ILE A 407 -8.67 -68.53 -4.95
N PRO A 408 -7.51 -67.93 -4.65
CA PRO A 408 -6.46 -68.56 -3.85
C PRO A 408 -6.98 -69.00 -2.48
N ALA A 409 -6.52 -70.17 -2.02
CA ALA A 409 -6.98 -70.79 -0.77
C ALA A 409 -6.88 -69.87 0.46
N ARG A 410 -5.84 -69.02 0.53
CA ARG A 410 -5.65 -68.06 1.63
C ARG A 410 -6.73 -66.98 1.67
N THR A 411 -7.22 -66.54 0.51
CA THR A 411 -8.28 -65.52 0.40
C THR A 411 -9.64 -66.15 0.74
N MET A 412 -9.91 -67.36 0.25
CA MET A 412 -11.13 -68.10 0.53
C MET A 412 -11.40 -68.31 2.03
N GLN A 413 -10.36 -68.59 2.82
CA GLN A 413 -10.50 -68.79 4.27
C GLN A 413 -10.98 -67.55 5.04
N ARG A 414 -10.83 -66.36 4.46
CA ARG A 414 -11.15 -65.07 5.09
C ARG A 414 -12.36 -64.38 4.45
N LEU A 415 -12.97 -65.04 3.46
CA LEU A 415 -14.06 -64.51 2.67
C LEU A 415 -15.40 -64.84 3.34
N TYR A 416 -16.22 -63.83 3.55
CA TYR A 416 -17.59 -64.05 3.99
C TYR A 416 -18.44 -64.53 2.80
N THR A 417 -18.96 -65.75 2.89
CA THR A 417 -19.65 -66.44 1.79
C THR A 417 -21.04 -66.96 2.18
N TYR A 418 -21.48 -66.67 3.41
CA TYR A 418 -22.76 -67.13 3.92
C TYR A 418 -23.85 -66.12 3.61
N THR A 419 -24.90 -66.58 2.92
CA THR A 419 -26.15 -65.85 2.82
C THR A 419 -27.35 -66.78 3.12
N PRO A 420 -28.40 -66.31 3.83
CA PRO A 420 -29.63 -67.07 3.99
C PRO A 420 -30.37 -67.20 2.66
N ASN A 421 -30.87 -68.40 2.33
CA ASN A 421 -31.66 -68.68 1.12
C ASN A 421 -30.92 -68.54 -0.23
N ASP A 422 -29.63 -68.87 -0.27
CA ASP A 422 -28.77 -68.88 -1.49
C ASP A 422 -29.29 -69.75 -2.65
N SER A 423 -30.22 -70.66 -2.37
CA SER A 423 -30.90 -71.47 -3.37
C SER A 423 -32.41 -71.38 -3.14
N ARG A 424 -33.18 -71.03 -4.17
CA ARG A 424 -34.65 -71.05 -4.09
C ARG A 424 -35.28 -71.49 -5.40
N VAL A 425 -36.55 -71.85 -5.30
CA VAL A 425 -37.42 -72.06 -6.45
C VAL A 425 -38.16 -70.75 -6.71
N ALA A 426 -38.20 -70.31 -7.97
CA ALA A 426 -39.00 -69.18 -8.40
C ALA A 426 -40.48 -69.45 -8.13
N THR A 427 -41.24 -68.40 -7.85
CA THR A 427 -42.69 -68.52 -7.65
C THR A 427 -43.42 -68.49 -8.97
N TRP A 428 -44.63 -69.04 -9.00
CA TRP A 428 -45.50 -68.90 -10.17
C TRP A 428 -45.95 -67.45 -10.42
N LEU A 429 -45.91 -66.59 -9.39
CA LEU A 429 -46.12 -65.15 -9.58
C LEU A 429 -44.98 -64.52 -10.40
N GLU A 430 -43.72 -64.90 -10.14
CA GLU A 430 -42.59 -64.44 -10.96
C GLU A 430 -42.70 -64.91 -12.43
N VAL A 431 -43.31 -66.07 -12.68
CA VAL A 431 -43.64 -66.53 -14.04
C VAL A 431 -44.74 -65.66 -14.66
N ALA A 432 -45.80 -65.32 -13.91
CA ALA A 432 -46.87 -64.44 -14.38
C ALA A 432 -46.34 -63.04 -14.71
N ASP A 433 -45.45 -62.49 -13.89
CA ASP A 433 -44.81 -61.19 -14.13
C ASP A 433 -43.94 -61.21 -15.40
N LEU A 434 -43.29 -62.34 -15.72
CA LEU A 434 -42.55 -62.50 -16.98
C LEU A 434 -43.49 -62.55 -18.20
N LEU A 435 -44.60 -63.29 -18.10
CA LEU A 435 -45.58 -63.38 -19.17
C LEU A 435 -46.24 -62.02 -19.44
N GLU A 436 -46.58 -61.27 -18.40
CA GLU A 436 -47.16 -59.93 -18.53
C GLU A 436 -46.18 -58.94 -19.19
N LYS A 437 -44.88 -59.03 -18.86
CA LYS A 437 -43.81 -58.26 -19.55
C LYS A 437 -43.68 -58.63 -21.03
N ASP A 438 -43.87 -59.90 -21.37
CA ASP A 438 -43.88 -60.40 -22.75
C ASP A 438 -45.27 -60.26 -23.41
N THR A 439 -46.13 -59.38 -22.89
CA THR A 439 -47.45 -59.01 -23.43
C THR A 439 -48.50 -60.14 -23.48
N LEU A 440 -48.45 -61.06 -22.51
CA LEU A 440 -49.37 -62.20 -22.34
C LEU A 440 -50.19 -62.08 -21.03
N PRO A 441 -51.09 -61.09 -20.92
CA PRO A 441 -51.79 -60.77 -19.66
C PRO A 441 -52.84 -61.82 -19.28
N ASP A 442 -53.48 -62.47 -20.25
CA ASP A 442 -54.52 -63.48 -19.99
C ASP A 442 -53.91 -64.75 -19.40
N GLU A 443 -52.77 -65.19 -19.94
CA GLU A 443 -51.99 -66.30 -19.42
C GLU A 443 -51.42 -66.00 -18.03
N ALA A 444 -50.96 -64.76 -17.80
CA ALA A 444 -50.50 -64.30 -16.49
C ALA A 444 -51.63 -64.27 -15.45
N ALA A 445 -52.82 -63.79 -15.82
CA ALA A 445 -54.00 -63.76 -14.94
C ALA A 445 -54.42 -65.17 -14.50
N ALA A 446 -54.42 -66.13 -15.43
CA ALA A 446 -54.72 -67.53 -15.11
C ALA A 446 -53.72 -68.14 -14.10
N ILE A 447 -52.43 -67.82 -14.21
CA ILE A 447 -51.43 -68.28 -13.24
C ILE A 447 -51.66 -67.62 -11.87
N ARG A 448 -51.96 -66.32 -11.83
CA ARG A 448 -52.25 -65.59 -10.58
C ARG A 448 -53.48 -66.15 -9.86
N GLU A 449 -54.55 -66.47 -10.59
CA GLU A 449 -55.75 -67.11 -10.03
C GLU A 449 -55.44 -68.48 -9.40
N ILE A 450 -54.60 -69.28 -10.07
CA ILE A 450 -54.13 -70.57 -9.53
C ILE A 450 -53.32 -70.36 -8.24
N VAL A 451 -52.44 -69.37 -8.19
CA VAL A 451 -51.64 -69.07 -6.98
C VAL A 451 -52.55 -68.64 -5.83
N GLU A 452 -53.54 -67.78 -6.08
CA GLU A 452 -54.51 -67.32 -5.09
C GLU A 452 -55.34 -68.48 -4.52
N LYS A 453 -55.76 -69.42 -5.37
CA LYS A 453 -56.52 -70.60 -4.98
C LYS A 453 -55.69 -71.62 -4.16
N TYR A 454 -54.38 -71.68 -4.39
CA TYR A 454 -53.48 -72.64 -3.74
C TYR A 454 -52.26 -71.95 -3.08
N PRO A 455 -52.46 -71.03 -2.11
CA PRO A 455 -51.40 -70.13 -1.63
C PRO A 455 -50.29 -70.84 -0.84
N LYS A 456 -50.57 -72.03 -0.29
CA LYS A 456 -49.65 -72.78 0.58
C LYS A 456 -48.98 -73.99 -0.09
N SER A 457 -49.26 -74.26 -1.37
CA SER A 457 -48.76 -75.48 -2.04
C SER A 457 -48.25 -75.22 -3.45
N GLN A 458 -46.93 -75.09 -3.59
CA GLN A 458 -46.28 -74.91 -4.89
C GLN A 458 -46.45 -76.12 -5.82
N ASP A 459 -46.53 -77.33 -5.25
CA ASP A 459 -46.77 -78.56 -6.03
C ASP A 459 -48.18 -78.60 -6.63
N LEU A 460 -49.20 -78.11 -5.90
CA LEU A 460 -50.55 -77.98 -6.44
C LEU A 460 -50.62 -76.87 -7.48
N GLN A 461 -49.95 -75.73 -7.25
CA GLN A 461 -49.83 -74.67 -8.26
C GLN A 461 -49.22 -75.23 -9.55
N PHE A 462 -48.11 -75.97 -9.48
CA PHE A 462 -47.52 -76.60 -10.65
C PHE A 462 -48.50 -77.53 -11.38
N ARG A 463 -49.21 -78.43 -10.69
CA ARG A 463 -50.16 -79.36 -11.34
C ARG A 463 -51.26 -78.63 -12.09
N GLN A 464 -51.77 -77.53 -11.53
CA GLN A 464 -52.83 -76.74 -12.15
C GLN A 464 -52.30 -75.91 -13.32
N VAL A 465 -51.13 -75.29 -13.17
CA VAL A 465 -50.48 -74.55 -14.26
C VAL A 465 -50.08 -75.49 -15.41
N ALA A 466 -49.62 -76.70 -15.11
CA ALA A 466 -49.27 -77.72 -16.11
C ALA A 466 -50.48 -78.27 -16.87
N ALA A 467 -51.69 -78.15 -16.31
CA ALA A 467 -52.94 -78.54 -16.95
C ALA A 467 -53.51 -77.46 -17.88
N LEU A 468 -52.94 -76.24 -17.87
CA LEU A 468 -53.35 -75.18 -18.79
C LEU A 468 -53.02 -75.56 -20.24
N PRO A 469 -53.91 -75.26 -21.20
CA PRO A 469 -53.76 -75.70 -22.60
C PRO A 469 -52.50 -75.13 -23.28
N TYR A 470 -52.05 -73.95 -22.85
CA TYR A 470 -50.86 -73.26 -23.36
C TYR A 470 -49.60 -73.49 -22.52
N TYR A 471 -49.61 -74.44 -21.58
CA TYR A 471 -48.43 -74.74 -20.77
C TYR A 471 -47.23 -75.14 -21.63
N ASN A 472 -47.41 -76.11 -22.54
CA ASN A 472 -46.32 -76.65 -23.34
C ASN A 472 -45.84 -75.72 -24.47
N THR A 473 -46.65 -74.75 -24.86
CA THR A 473 -46.36 -73.84 -25.99
C THR A 473 -45.85 -72.48 -25.52
N ILE A 474 -46.52 -71.86 -24.55
CA ILE A 474 -46.24 -70.50 -24.09
C ILE A 474 -45.46 -70.52 -22.78
N ILE A 475 -46.04 -71.10 -21.71
CA ILE A 475 -45.46 -70.99 -20.35
C ILE A 475 -44.07 -71.64 -20.30
N LYS A 476 -43.94 -72.86 -20.84
CA LYS A 476 -42.69 -73.62 -20.82
C LYS A 476 -41.53 -72.92 -21.55
N ALA A 477 -41.81 -72.08 -22.54
CA ALA A 477 -40.81 -71.29 -23.25
C ALA A 477 -40.22 -70.14 -22.40
N HIS A 478 -40.93 -69.68 -21.38
CA HIS A 478 -40.52 -68.57 -20.51
C HIS A 478 -39.77 -69.03 -19.26
N LEU A 479 -39.97 -70.28 -18.83
CA LEU A 479 -39.33 -70.86 -17.64
C LEU A 479 -37.78 -70.81 -17.64
N PRO A 480 -37.07 -70.98 -18.78
CA PRO A 480 -35.61 -70.83 -18.80
C PRO A 480 -35.12 -69.47 -18.32
N LYS A 481 -35.88 -68.37 -18.54
CA LYS A 481 -35.50 -67.01 -18.11
C LYS A 481 -35.41 -66.86 -16.58
N LEU A 482 -36.04 -67.76 -15.82
CA LEU A 482 -35.98 -67.79 -14.35
C LEU A 482 -34.85 -68.66 -13.81
N ARG A 483 -34.14 -69.39 -14.67
CA ARG A 483 -32.99 -70.22 -14.28
C ARG A 483 -31.72 -69.37 -14.23
N SER A 484 -31.73 -68.39 -13.32
CA SER A 484 -30.62 -67.45 -13.16
C SER A 484 -29.76 -67.81 -11.96
N MET A 485 -28.46 -67.65 -12.13
CA MET A 485 -27.52 -67.52 -11.01
C MET A 485 -27.09 -66.07 -10.90
N LYS A 486 -27.15 -65.51 -9.69
CA LYS A 486 -26.67 -64.16 -9.38
C LYS A 486 -25.40 -64.26 -8.55
N CYS A 487 -24.36 -63.54 -8.95
CA CYS A 487 -23.16 -63.35 -8.13
C CYS A 487 -23.11 -61.91 -7.67
N GLU A 488 -22.86 -61.69 -6.38
CA GLU A 488 -22.58 -60.37 -5.78
C GLU A 488 -21.26 -60.48 -5.03
N TYR A 489 -20.37 -59.49 -5.16
CA TYR A 489 -19.16 -59.46 -4.36
C TYR A 489 -18.93 -58.07 -3.78
N THR A 490 -18.27 -58.03 -2.62
CA THR A 490 -17.80 -56.80 -1.97
C THR A 490 -16.29 -56.88 -1.86
N ALA A 491 -15.61 -56.00 -2.60
CA ALA A 491 -14.17 -55.81 -2.51
C ALA A 491 -13.87 -54.50 -1.80
N GLU A 492 -12.90 -54.51 -0.88
CA GLU A 492 -12.29 -53.31 -0.33
C GLU A 492 -11.06 -52.98 -1.15
N ILE A 493 -11.16 -51.94 -1.97
CA ILE A 493 -10.02 -51.42 -2.73
C ILE A 493 -9.39 -50.31 -1.87
N TYR A 494 -8.09 -50.45 -1.65
CA TYR A 494 -7.17 -49.64 -0.88
C TYR A 494 -6.15 -48.97 -1.81
N ARG A 495 -6.61 -48.23 -2.83
CA ARG A 495 -5.73 -47.53 -3.78
C ARG A 495 -5.96 -46.01 -3.79
N ALA A 496 -4.92 -45.28 -4.16
CA ALA A 496 -5.02 -43.87 -4.50
C ALA A 496 -5.82 -43.68 -5.80
N LEU A 497 -6.59 -42.59 -5.91
CA LEU A 497 -7.23 -42.26 -7.19
C LEU A 497 -6.21 -41.90 -8.26
N THR A 498 -6.52 -42.25 -9.50
CA THR A 498 -5.82 -41.66 -10.64
C THR A 498 -6.27 -40.22 -10.86
N LYS A 499 -5.48 -39.46 -11.62
CA LYS A 499 -5.76 -38.05 -11.93
C LYS A 499 -7.12 -37.89 -12.62
N GLU A 500 -7.44 -38.81 -13.53
CA GLU A 500 -8.70 -38.84 -14.28
C GLU A 500 -9.89 -39.13 -13.37
N GLU A 501 -9.74 -40.06 -12.42
CA GLU A 501 -10.80 -40.36 -11.45
C GLU A 501 -11.06 -39.18 -10.50
N ILE A 502 -10.01 -38.47 -10.06
CA ILE A 502 -10.13 -37.25 -9.23
C ILE A 502 -10.91 -36.17 -9.99
N LEU A 503 -10.54 -35.94 -11.25
CA LEU A 503 -11.22 -34.95 -12.09
C LEU A 503 -12.69 -35.34 -12.33
N ASN A 504 -12.95 -36.62 -12.61
CA ASN A 504 -14.30 -37.13 -12.80
C ASN A 504 -15.17 -36.93 -11.54
N ARG A 505 -14.63 -37.24 -10.35
CA ARG A 505 -15.30 -37.02 -9.06
C ARG A 505 -15.63 -35.53 -8.87
N TYR A 506 -14.67 -34.65 -9.13
CA TYR A 506 -14.90 -33.21 -9.02
C TYR A 506 -16.00 -32.70 -9.95
N GLN A 507 -16.10 -33.25 -11.17
CA GLN A 507 -17.09 -32.81 -12.16
C GLN A 507 -18.48 -33.41 -11.95
N ASN A 508 -18.56 -34.69 -11.54
CA ASN A 508 -19.81 -35.44 -11.56
C ASN A 508 -20.41 -35.74 -10.18
N ASP A 509 -19.64 -35.66 -9.10
CA ASP A 509 -20.17 -35.85 -7.74
C ASP A 509 -20.61 -34.50 -7.14
N SER A 510 -21.92 -34.35 -6.96
CA SER A 510 -22.52 -33.12 -6.46
C SER A 510 -22.06 -32.71 -5.04
N ASP A 511 -21.71 -33.67 -4.17
CA ASP A 511 -21.27 -33.36 -2.80
C ASP A 511 -19.85 -32.82 -2.80
N TYR A 512 -18.96 -33.39 -3.62
CA TYR A 512 -17.59 -32.92 -3.77
C TYR A 512 -17.55 -31.59 -4.55
N ARG A 513 -18.36 -31.45 -5.61
CA ARG A 513 -18.47 -30.21 -6.37
C ARG A 513 -18.97 -29.05 -5.50
N SER A 514 -20.03 -29.29 -4.72
CA SER A 514 -20.59 -28.28 -3.81
C SER A 514 -19.71 -27.97 -2.59
N GLY A 515 -18.73 -28.83 -2.28
CA GLY A 515 -17.85 -28.66 -1.11
C GLY A 515 -18.43 -29.18 0.19
N LYS A 516 -19.54 -29.93 0.15
CA LYS A 516 -20.06 -30.67 1.31
C LYS A 516 -19.08 -31.75 1.77
N LYS A 517 -18.37 -32.36 0.82
CA LYS A 517 -17.27 -33.29 1.08
C LYS A 517 -15.94 -32.68 0.67
N ASN A 518 -14.93 -32.88 1.50
CA ASN A 518 -13.56 -32.45 1.23
C ASN A 518 -12.80 -33.52 0.46
N PHE A 519 -11.99 -33.07 -0.50
CA PHE A 519 -10.96 -33.90 -1.11
C PHE A 519 -9.80 -34.14 -0.13
N ALA A 520 -9.04 -35.22 -0.31
CA ALA A 520 -7.75 -35.37 0.36
C ALA A 520 -6.73 -34.32 -0.18
N LEU A 521 -5.69 -33.99 0.60
CA LEU A 521 -4.71 -32.99 0.16
C LEU A 521 -3.97 -33.41 -1.13
N TYR A 522 -3.69 -34.71 -1.30
CA TYR A 522 -3.17 -35.28 -2.55
C TYR A 522 -4.09 -35.01 -3.75
N GLU A 523 -5.40 -35.14 -3.54
CA GLU A 523 -6.39 -34.93 -4.61
C GLU A 523 -6.50 -33.44 -4.95
N TYR A 524 -6.49 -32.56 -3.93
CA TYR A 524 -6.39 -31.11 -4.14
C TYR A 524 -5.15 -30.74 -4.94
N TRP A 525 -4.00 -31.34 -4.65
CA TRP A 525 -2.76 -31.11 -5.42
C TRP A 525 -2.95 -31.40 -6.91
N HIS A 526 -3.58 -32.53 -7.28
CA HIS A 526 -3.87 -32.82 -8.69
C HIS A 526 -4.89 -31.84 -9.27
N LEU A 527 -5.95 -31.51 -8.52
CA LEU A 527 -6.97 -30.56 -8.96
C LEU A 527 -6.37 -29.17 -9.27
N PHE A 528 -5.41 -28.70 -8.46
CA PHE A 528 -4.71 -27.43 -8.70
C PHE A 528 -3.97 -27.41 -10.05
N ASN A 529 -3.48 -28.57 -10.50
CA ASN A 529 -2.75 -28.69 -11.76
C ASN A 529 -3.68 -28.94 -12.97
N MET A 530 -4.84 -29.55 -12.75
CA MET A 530 -5.79 -29.95 -13.80
C MET A 530 -6.81 -28.85 -14.12
N VAL A 531 -7.40 -28.22 -13.10
CA VAL A 531 -8.41 -27.16 -13.28
C VAL A 531 -7.73 -25.91 -13.83
N LYS A 532 -8.37 -25.25 -14.82
CA LYS A 532 -7.82 -24.07 -15.49
C LYS A 532 -8.59 -22.78 -15.21
N ASP A 533 -9.85 -22.89 -14.79
CA ASP A 533 -10.65 -21.71 -14.45
C ASP A 533 -10.12 -21.05 -13.16
N PRO A 534 -9.74 -19.76 -13.18
CA PRO A 534 -9.15 -19.10 -12.00
C PRO A 534 -10.10 -18.99 -10.81
N LYS A 535 -11.41 -18.82 -11.04
CA LYS A 535 -12.39 -18.71 -9.94
C LYS A 535 -12.59 -20.05 -9.25
N GLU A 536 -12.67 -21.12 -10.03
CA GLU A 536 -12.72 -22.47 -9.49
C GLU A 536 -11.43 -22.85 -8.74
N LEU A 537 -10.27 -22.48 -9.27
CA LEU A 537 -8.99 -22.69 -8.60
C LEU A 537 -8.93 -21.94 -7.27
N GLU A 538 -9.36 -20.68 -7.20
CA GLU A 538 -9.40 -19.91 -5.96
C GLU A 538 -10.25 -20.60 -4.89
N GLU A 539 -11.43 -21.10 -5.28
CA GLU A 539 -12.31 -21.84 -4.38
C GLU A 539 -11.68 -23.16 -3.91
N LEU A 540 -11.00 -23.89 -4.79
CA LEU A 540 -10.24 -25.09 -4.43
C LEU A 540 -9.08 -24.77 -3.47
N TYR A 541 -8.33 -23.68 -3.70
CA TYR A 541 -7.27 -23.24 -2.80
C TYR A 541 -7.83 -22.91 -1.42
N ARG A 542 -8.97 -22.21 -1.35
CA ARG A 542 -9.65 -21.86 -0.09
C ARG A 542 -10.13 -23.10 0.66
N ARG A 543 -10.74 -24.06 -0.02
CA ARG A 543 -11.18 -25.33 0.60
C ARG A 543 -10.00 -26.13 1.14
N ALA A 544 -8.94 -26.29 0.36
CA ALA A 544 -7.72 -26.97 0.79
C ALA A 544 -7.02 -26.25 1.96
N TYR A 545 -7.00 -24.91 1.95
CA TYR A 545 -6.49 -24.08 3.04
C TYR A 545 -7.24 -24.35 4.35
N ASN A 546 -8.58 -24.28 4.32
CA ASN A 546 -9.40 -24.50 5.51
C ASN A 546 -9.27 -25.95 6.03
N TYR A 547 -9.39 -26.92 5.13
CA TYR A 547 -9.29 -28.33 5.49
C TYR A 547 -7.91 -28.69 6.07
N SER A 548 -6.82 -28.21 5.48
CA SER A 548 -5.48 -28.44 6.02
C SER A 548 -5.29 -27.79 7.39
N LYS A 549 -5.84 -26.60 7.63
CA LYS A 549 -5.79 -25.91 8.92
C LYS A 549 -6.49 -26.70 10.03
N GLU A 550 -7.62 -27.34 9.72
CA GLU A 550 -8.34 -28.24 10.63
C GLU A 550 -7.50 -29.47 10.99
N LEU A 551 -6.79 -30.06 10.02
CA LEU A 551 -5.95 -31.24 10.23
C LEU A 551 -4.72 -30.98 11.11
N THR A 552 -4.15 -29.78 11.04
CA THR A 552 -2.85 -29.43 11.64
C THR A 552 -2.97 -28.50 12.84
N ASN A 553 -4.17 -28.39 13.43
CA ASN A 553 -4.44 -27.55 14.60
C ASN A 553 -4.03 -26.07 14.40
N GLY A 554 -4.30 -25.53 13.20
CA GLY A 554 -4.15 -24.09 12.91
C GLY A 554 -3.12 -23.71 11.85
N LYS A 555 -2.24 -24.63 11.39
CA LYS A 555 -1.20 -24.33 10.38
C LYS A 555 -1.62 -24.78 8.96
N PRO A 556 -2.03 -23.88 8.06
CA PRO A 556 -2.52 -24.27 6.74
C PRO A 556 -1.42 -24.91 5.88
N TRP A 557 -1.83 -25.68 4.88
CA TRP A 557 -0.92 -26.23 3.88
C TRP A 557 -0.33 -25.11 3.02
N VAL A 558 1.01 -25.07 2.97
CA VAL A 558 1.79 -23.96 2.41
C VAL A 558 1.44 -23.68 0.94
N LEU A 559 1.26 -24.73 0.12
CA LEU A 559 0.92 -24.57 -1.30
C LEU A 559 -0.45 -23.94 -1.51
N ALA A 560 -1.47 -24.44 -0.80
CA ALA A 560 -2.84 -23.89 -0.88
C ALA A 560 -2.89 -22.44 -0.39
N ALA A 561 -2.20 -22.12 0.72
CA ALA A 561 -2.14 -20.77 1.25
C ALA A 561 -1.47 -19.79 0.26
N ASN A 562 -0.32 -20.17 -0.31
CA ASN A 562 0.38 -19.33 -1.28
C ASN A 562 -0.45 -19.09 -2.53
N ASN A 563 -1.02 -20.16 -3.10
CA ASN A 563 -1.81 -20.04 -4.32
C ASN A 563 -3.07 -19.17 -4.11
N LEU A 564 -3.69 -19.27 -2.93
CA LEU A 564 -4.80 -18.39 -2.54
C LEU A 564 -4.34 -16.92 -2.44
N ALA A 565 -3.21 -16.67 -1.78
CA ALA A 565 -2.65 -15.32 -1.66
C ALA A 565 -2.26 -14.73 -3.02
N VAL A 566 -1.65 -15.52 -3.91
CA VAL A 566 -1.33 -15.13 -5.29
C VAL A 566 -2.61 -14.81 -6.06
N SER A 567 -3.69 -15.60 -5.91
CA SER A 567 -4.99 -15.31 -6.52
C SER A 567 -5.53 -13.95 -6.07
N TYR A 568 -5.47 -13.68 -4.77
CA TYR A 568 -5.91 -12.41 -4.19
C TYR A 568 -5.09 -11.23 -4.74
N LEU A 569 -3.76 -11.36 -4.78
CA LEU A 569 -2.86 -10.34 -5.32
C LEU A 569 -3.15 -10.07 -6.81
N LYS A 570 -3.40 -11.11 -7.62
CA LYS A 570 -3.72 -10.99 -9.05
C LYS A 570 -5.03 -10.24 -9.30
N ARG A 571 -6.03 -10.36 -8.42
CA ARG A 571 -7.32 -9.65 -8.50
C ARG A 571 -7.34 -8.33 -7.71
N ASP A 572 -6.18 -7.83 -7.32
CA ASP A 572 -6.01 -6.59 -6.57
C ASP A 572 -6.75 -6.54 -5.22
N THR A 573 -6.73 -7.66 -4.50
CA THR A 573 -7.29 -7.75 -3.14
C THR A 573 -6.30 -8.37 -2.20
N VAL A 574 -6.46 -8.11 -0.90
CA VAL A 574 -5.54 -8.60 0.12
C VAL A 574 -6.28 -9.08 1.36
N ASP A 575 -5.80 -10.18 1.90
CA ASP A 575 -6.17 -10.70 3.22
C ASP A 575 -4.90 -11.11 3.96
N THR A 576 -4.41 -10.22 4.83
CA THR A 576 -3.14 -10.41 5.53
C THR A 576 -3.15 -11.58 6.50
N GLU A 577 -4.29 -12.20 6.79
CA GLU A 577 -4.38 -13.35 7.69
C GLU A 577 -4.12 -14.69 6.99
N VAL A 578 -4.14 -14.75 5.65
CA VAL A 578 -3.96 -15.99 4.89
C VAL A 578 -2.58 -16.61 5.13
N LEU A 579 -1.50 -15.83 4.93
CA LEU A 579 -0.12 -16.33 5.08
C LEU A 579 0.48 -16.05 6.47
N ARG A 580 -0.16 -15.22 7.30
CA ARG A 580 0.33 -14.89 8.65
C ARG A 580 0.70 -16.12 9.50
N PRO A 581 -0.07 -17.23 9.52
CA PRO A 581 0.29 -18.43 10.29
C PRO A 581 1.55 -19.16 9.80
N LEU A 582 2.08 -18.79 8.63
CA LEU A 582 3.24 -19.42 7.99
C LEU A 582 4.52 -18.58 8.12
N VAL A 583 4.43 -17.39 8.74
CA VAL A 583 5.56 -16.49 8.97
C VAL A 583 5.87 -16.43 10.46
N ASP A 584 7.12 -16.72 10.81
CA ASP A 584 7.64 -16.65 12.18
C ASP A 584 8.79 -15.63 12.25
N PHE A 585 8.53 -14.50 12.88
CA PHE A 585 9.53 -13.44 13.06
C PHE A 585 10.60 -13.75 14.12
N SER A 586 10.45 -14.82 14.91
CA SER A 586 11.49 -15.26 15.84
C SER A 586 12.64 -15.97 15.10
N VAL A 587 12.37 -16.51 13.91
CA VAL A 587 13.35 -17.17 13.05
C VAL A 587 14.01 -16.13 12.13
N ARG A 588 15.34 -16.06 12.17
CA ARG A 588 16.10 -15.13 11.31
C ARG A 588 16.25 -15.71 9.90
N GLY A 589 15.74 -14.98 8.91
CA GLY A 589 15.89 -15.29 7.50
C GLY A 589 14.78 -16.17 6.93
N CYS A 590 14.94 -16.53 5.65
CA CYS A 590 14.01 -17.37 4.90
C CYS A 590 14.57 -18.77 4.65
N ASN A 591 13.68 -19.72 4.36
CA ASN A 591 13.99 -21.11 4.02
C ASN A 591 14.83 -21.83 5.10
N VAL A 592 14.54 -21.54 6.38
CA VAL A 592 15.29 -22.13 7.50
C VAL A 592 14.77 -23.53 7.78
N GLU A 593 15.62 -24.54 7.63
CA GLU A 593 15.26 -25.92 7.91
C GLU A 593 15.09 -26.15 9.42
N ARG A 594 13.92 -26.65 9.81
CA ARG A 594 13.70 -27.17 11.15
C ARG A 594 14.13 -28.62 11.20
N THR A 595 14.99 -28.94 12.14
CA THR A 595 15.44 -30.31 12.37
C THR A 595 14.99 -30.83 13.73
N PHE A 596 14.65 -32.12 13.77
CA PHE A 596 14.41 -32.87 15.00
C PHE A 596 15.13 -34.22 14.86
N ASP A 597 15.97 -34.57 15.82
CA ASP A 597 16.84 -35.77 15.77
C ASP A 597 17.64 -35.92 14.46
N GLY A 598 18.19 -34.80 13.96
CA GLY A 598 18.98 -34.78 12.72
C GLY A 598 18.17 -34.96 11.44
N ARG A 599 16.83 -34.99 11.51
CA ARG A 599 15.93 -35.05 10.35
C ARG A 599 15.23 -33.73 10.15
N VAL A 600 15.18 -33.25 8.90
CA VAL A 600 14.39 -32.08 8.54
C VAL A 600 12.91 -32.41 8.67
N ILE A 601 12.22 -31.70 9.57
CA ILE A 601 10.78 -31.84 9.85
C ILE A 601 9.95 -30.72 9.22
N GLY A 602 10.59 -29.71 8.63
CA GLY A 602 9.92 -28.65 7.89
C GLY A 602 10.84 -27.48 7.58
N VAL A 603 10.28 -26.46 6.93
CA VAL A 603 10.98 -25.23 6.58
C VAL A 603 10.17 -24.06 7.12
N ASP A 604 10.82 -23.18 7.88
CA ASP A 604 10.23 -21.93 8.35
C ASP A 604 10.54 -20.79 7.37
N ASN A 605 9.62 -19.83 7.30
CA ASN A 605 9.73 -18.62 6.48
C ASN A 605 10.11 -18.93 5.03
N VAL A 606 9.30 -19.76 4.35
CA VAL A 606 9.49 -20.01 2.92
C VAL A 606 9.52 -18.68 2.16
N GLU A 607 10.54 -18.47 1.32
CA GLU A 607 10.83 -17.15 0.72
C GLU A 607 9.64 -16.58 -0.06
N GLU A 608 8.98 -17.39 -0.89
CA GLU A 608 7.80 -16.98 -1.65
C GLU A 608 6.64 -16.55 -0.75
N ILE A 609 6.48 -17.21 0.41
CA ILE A 609 5.44 -16.87 1.40
C ILE A 609 5.73 -15.51 2.02
N VAL A 610 6.98 -15.28 2.44
CA VAL A 610 7.39 -14.00 3.03
C VAL A 610 7.24 -12.87 2.01
N ALA A 611 7.64 -13.09 0.75
CA ALA A 611 7.54 -12.12 -0.32
C ALA A 611 6.08 -11.77 -0.67
N ASN A 612 5.20 -12.76 -0.80
CA ASN A 612 3.78 -12.52 -1.06
C ASN A 612 3.08 -11.86 0.15
N GLN A 613 3.39 -12.26 1.40
CA GLN A 613 2.83 -11.60 2.58
C GLN A 613 3.27 -10.13 2.66
N LEU A 614 4.53 -9.84 2.32
CA LEU A 614 5.05 -8.48 2.21
C LEU A 614 4.27 -7.70 1.15
N ALA A 615 4.08 -8.27 -0.04
CA ALA A 615 3.28 -7.65 -1.10
C ALA A 615 1.84 -7.33 -0.64
N MET A 616 1.23 -8.22 0.13
CA MET A 616 -0.11 -8.02 0.69
C MET A 616 -0.15 -6.85 1.69
N TYR A 617 0.85 -6.73 2.56
CA TYR A 617 0.95 -5.59 3.47
C TYR A 617 1.21 -4.25 2.75
N LEU A 618 2.02 -4.25 1.70
CA LEU A 618 2.21 -3.06 0.84
C LEU A 618 0.89 -2.59 0.24
N LYS A 619 0.11 -3.50 -0.36
CA LYS A 619 -1.21 -3.17 -0.90
C LYS A 619 -2.21 -2.70 0.16
N LYS A 620 -2.13 -3.24 1.39
CA LYS A 620 -2.94 -2.78 2.52
C LYS A 620 -2.55 -1.38 3.02
N GLY A 621 -1.33 -0.93 2.73
CA GLY A 621 -0.76 0.31 3.27
C GLY A 621 -0.13 0.14 4.66
N ASP A 622 0.14 -1.10 5.09
CA ASP A 622 0.85 -1.40 6.34
C ASP A 622 2.36 -1.57 6.05
N PHE A 623 3.03 -0.44 5.88
CA PHE A 623 4.42 -0.38 5.46
C PHE A 623 5.40 -0.74 6.58
N SER A 624 5.02 -0.59 7.84
CA SER A 624 5.87 -1.03 8.96
C SER A 624 6.02 -2.56 8.99
N GLU A 625 4.91 -3.32 8.86
CA GLU A 625 5.00 -4.79 8.78
C GLU A 625 5.65 -5.25 7.47
N ALA A 626 5.38 -4.57 6.34
CA ALA A 626 6.08 -4.85 5.08
C ALA A 626 7.60 -4.65 5.21
N SER A 627 8.05 -3.56 5.85
CA SER A 627 9.47 -3.28 6.08
C SER A 627 10.12 -4.33 6.98
N ARG A 628 9.38 -4.86 7.96
CA ARG A 628 9.86 -5.94 8.83
C ARG A 628 10.03 -7.26 8.06
N LEU A 629 9.10 -7.61 7.18
CA LEU A 629 9.23 -8.78 6.30
C LEU A 629 10.37 -8.61 5.29
N ALA A 630 10.60 -7.38 4.79
CA ALA A 630 11.71 -7.09 3.89
C ALA A 630 13.07 -7.41 4.54
N GLN A 631 13.20 -7.29 5.87
CA GLN A 631 14.42 -7.67 6.60
C GLN A 631 14.65 -9.18 6.66
N LEU A 632 13.59 -10.00 6.56
CA LEU A 632 13.70 -11.47 6.53
C LEU A 632 14.12 -11.99 5.16
N LEU A 633 13.73 -11.30 4.08
CA LEU A 633 14.04 -11.71 2.72
C LEU A 633 15.55 -11.62 2.43
N PRO A 634 16.13 -12.62 1.73
CA PRO A 634 17.53 -12.57 1.35
C PRO A 634 17.80 -11.43 0.35
N ASP A 635 19.02 -10.88 0.38
CA ASP A 635 19.51 -9.91 -0.59
C ASP A 635 19.83 -10.61 -1.92
N SER A 636 18.79 -10.86 -2.72
CA SER A 636 18.87 -11.47 -4.05
C SER A 636 18.28 -10.53 -5.10
N GLU A 637 18.70 -10.66 -6.37
CA GLU A 637 18.12 -9.86 -7.47
C GLU A 637 16.60 -10.05 -7.58
N LYS A 638 16.10 -11.26 -7.28
CA LYS A 638 14.65 -11.58 -7.21
C LYS A 638 13.90 -10.72 -6.18
N ASN A 639 14.51 -10.41 -5.04
CA ASN A 639 13.87 -9.68 -3.94
C ASN A 639 14.26 -8.20 -3.87
N LYS A 640 15.26 -7.78 -4.65
CA LYS A 640 15.83 -6.44 -4.61
C LYS A 640 14.78 -5.34 -4.75
N LYS A 641 13.89 -5.47 -5.74
CA LYS A 641 12.85 -4.49 -6.04
C LYS A 641 11.80 -4.40 -4.91
N ILE A 642 11.23 -5.53 -4.51
CA ILE A 642 10.18 -5.55 -3.47
C ILE A 642 10.72 -5.06 -2.11
N LYS A 643 11.98 -5.40 -1.78
CA LYS A 643 12.66 -4.87 -0.58
C LYS A 643 12.86 -3.37 -0.65
N ALA A 644 13.37 -2.85 -1.77
CA ALA A 644 13.59 -1.42 -1.95
C ALA A 644 12.28 -0.63 -1.81
N PHE A 645 11.19 -1.08 -2.45
CA PHE A 645 9.89 -0.42 -2.29
C PHE A 645 9.34 -0.52 -0.86
N ALA A 646 9.49 -1.66 -0.18
CA ALA A 646 9.08 -1.78 1.21
C ALA A 646 9.83 -0.83 2.13
N PHE A 647 11.16 -0.80 2.03
CA PHE A 647 11.98 0.13 2.82
C PHE A 647 11.66 1.59 2.47
N CYS A 648 11.52 1.92 1.20
CA CYS A 648 11.19 3.27 0.76
C CYS A 648 9.84 3.72 1.31
N LEU A 649 8.78 2.92 1.13
CA LEU A 649 7.43 3.23 1.61
C LEU A 649 7.36 3.30 3.14
N GLY A 650 8.22 2.56 3.86
CA GLY A 650 8.42 2.68 5.31
C GLY A 650 9.27 3.88 5.77
N GLY A 651 9.77 4.72 4.85
CA GLY A 651 10.58 5.90 5.18
C GLY A 651 12.10 5.65 5.25
N TYR A 652 12.57 4.44 4.97
CA TYR A 652 13.98 4.01 5.09
C TYR A 652 14.80 4.31 3.82
N TYR A 653 14.73 5.53 3.31
CA TYR A 653 15.51 5.99 2.15
C TYR A 653 16.35 7.25 2.46
N LYS A 654 16.06 7.95 3.57
CA LYS A 654 16.80 9.15 3.99
C LYS A 654 18.02 8.78 4.83
N VAL A 655 19.17 9.35 4.56
CA VAL A 655 20.34 9.24 5.44
C VAL A 655 20.19 10.25 6.58
N THR A 656 20.21 9.76 7.82
CA THR A 656 20.12 10.56 9.05
C THR A 656 21.37 10.35 9.91
N SER A 657 21.62 11.25 10.85
CA SER A 657 22.72 11.09 11.81
C SER A 657 22.56 9.82 12.65
N GLY A 658 23.67 9.16 12.99
CA GLY A 658 23.70 7.97 13.85
C GLY A 658 23.52 6.62 13.15
N LEU A 659 23.38 6.61 11.82
CA LEU A 659 23.36 5.36 11.04
C LEU A 659 24.78 4.82 10.82
N ASN A 660 24.92 3.49 10.76
CA ASN A 660 26.18 2.86 10.38
C ASN A 660 26.38 2.83 8.85
N ASP A 661 27.61 2.58 8.39
CA ASP A 661 27.95 2.62 6.96
C ASP A 661 27.11 1.66 6.10
N ALA A 662 26.79 0.47 6.63
CA ALA A 662 25.98 -0.52 5.92
C ALA A 662 24.52 -0.05 5.74
N GLU A 663 23.95 0.60 6.76
CA GLU A 663 22.62 1.21 6.68
C GLU A 663 22.61 2.41 5.74
N ILE A 664 23.64 3.25 5.77
CA ILE A 664 23.79 4.38 4.84
C ILE A 664 23.80 3.87 3.40
N ALA A 665 24.64 2.86 3.10
CA ALA A 665 24.72 2.26 1.77
C ALA A 665 23.36 1.70 1.30
N ARG A 666 22.66 0.96 2.18
CA ARG A 666 21.33 0.40 1.86
C ARG A 666 20.29 1.47 1.58
N ARG A 667 20.26 2.56 2.36
CA ARG A 667 19.29 3.65 2.15
C ARG A 667 19.57 4.40 0.85
N LEU A 668 20.84 4.63 0.51
CA LEU A 668 21.24 5.23 -0.76
C LEU A 668 20.85 4.32 -1.95
N GLU A 669 21.12 3.02 -1.86
CA GLU A 669 20.71 2.06 -2.89
C GLU A 669 19.18 2.01 -3.04
N THR A 670 18.45 1.99 -1.93
CA THR A 670 16.98 2.02 -1.91
C THR A 670 16.45 3.28 -2.60
N PHE A 671 17.02 4.43 -2.25
CA PHE A 671 16.65 5.72 -2.84
C PHE A 671 16.87 5.70 -4.36
N GLU A 672 18.06 5.31 -4.82
CA GLU A 672 18.37 5.30 -6.26
C GLU A 672 17.56 4.27 -7.03
N LEU A 673 17.34 3.06 -6.50
CA LEU A 673 16.54 2.04 -7.17
C LEU A 673 15.09 2.51 -7.37
N VAL A 674 14.48 3.06 -6.33
CA VAL A 674 13.09 3.52 -6.39
C VAL A 674 12.98 4.78 -7.27
N ARG A 675 13.89 5.75 -7.10
CA ARG A 675 13.92 6.97 -7.90
C ARG A 675 14.04 6.68 -9.40
N ASN A 676 14.86 5.71 -9.79
CA ASN A 676 15.11 5.39 -11.19
C ASN A 676 14.09 4.39 -11.79
N SER A 677 13.08 3.97 -11.01
CA SER A 677 12.10 2.98 -11.48
C SER A 677 11.02 3.55 -12.40
N SER A 678 10.73 4.86 -12.33
CA SER A 678 9.88 5.57 -13.29
C SER A 678 10.13 7.09 -13.24
N PRO A 679 9.79 7.85 -14.29
CA PRO A 679 9.92 9.32 -14.27
C PRO A 679 9.16 9.99 -13.13
N ILE A 680 7.95 9.51 -12.81
CA ILE A 680 7.16 10.07 -11.70
C ILE A 680 7.81 9.76 -10.35
N ASN A 681 8.39 8.57 -10.18
CA ASN A 681 9.10 8.20 -8.96
C ASN A 681 10.34 9.07 -8.76
N ASN A 682 11.01 9.48 -9.85
CA ASN A 682 12.12 10.43 -9.75
C ASN A 682 11.68 11.74 -9.08
N VAL A 683 10.58 12.34 -9.55
CA VAL A 683 10.01 13.57 -8.98
C VAL A 683 9.57 13.35 -7.52
N VAL A 684 8.78 12.31 -7.26
CA VAL A 684 8.25 11.98 -5.94
C VAL A 684 9.39 11.80 -4.93
N MET A 685 10.42 11.02 -5.27
CA MET A 685 11.56 10.78 -4.40
C MET A 685 12.38 12.05 -4.14
N CYS A 686 12.56 12.90 -5.16
CA CYS A 686 13.24 14.19 -5.00
C CYS A 686 12.45 15.11 -4.06
N LEU A 687 11.13 15.24 -4.23
CA LEU A 687 10.28 15.99 -3.30
C LEU A 687 10.31 15.37 -1.89
N ALA A 688 10.37 14.06 -1.77
CA ALA A 688 10.37 13.39 -0.47
C ALA A 688 11.60 13.74 0.41
N MET A 689 12.71 14.22 -0.18
CA MET A 689 13.93 14.61 0.53
C MET A 689 13.84 15.95 1.27
N LYS A 690 12.93 16.85 0.88
CA LYS A 690 12.66 18.14 1.55
C LYS A 690 13.88 19.04 1.77
N THR A 691 14.72 19.22 0.75
CA THR A 691 15.76 20.26 0.79
C THR A 691 15.70 21.11 -0.47
N HIS A 692 16.23 22.33 -0.39
CA HIS A 692 16.31 23.23 -1.54
C HIS A 692 16.97 22.55 -2.75
N ALA A 693 18.12 21.92 -2.53
CA ALA A 693 18.85 21.20 -3.58
C ALA A 693 18.04 20.06 -4.22
N TRP A 694 17.19 19.36 -3.45
CA TRP A 694 16.34 18.31 -3.98
C TRP A 694 15.06 18.85 -4.64
N ASN A 695 14.55 20.01 -4.22
CA ASN A 695 13.47 20.70 -4.89
C ASN A 695 13.89 21.17 -6.30
N GLU A 696 15.12 21.68 -6.47
CA GLU A 696 15.67 22.00 -7.81
C GLU A 696 15.79 20.76 -8.71
N LYS A 697 16.17 19.61 -8.13
CA LYS A 697 16.21 18.34 -8.88
C LYS A 697 14.81 17.86 -9.26
N ALA A 698 13.82 18.04 -8.37
CA ALA A 698 12.43 17.73 -8.66
C ALA A 698 11.89 18.62 -9.79
N GLU A 699 12.24 19.91 -9.80
CA GLU A 699 11.86 20.83 -10.87
C GLU A 699 12.35 20.36 -12.25
N LYS A 700 13.62 19.97 -12.35
CA LYS A 700 14.16 19.40 -13.59
C LYS A 700 13.48 18.10 -13.98
N ALA A 701 13.25 17.22 -13.00
CA ALA A 701 12.59 15.93 -13.25
C ALA A 701 11.11 16.08 -13.67
N LEU A 702 10.45 17.19 -13.35
CA LEU A 702 9.09 17.49 -13.81
C LEU A 702 9.03 17.76 -15.32
N GLU A 703 10.13 18.15 -15.97
CA GLU A 703 10.21 18.35 -17.42
C GLU A 703 10.06 17.03 -18.21
N ASP A 704 10.39 15.90 -17.58
CA ASP A 704 10.24 14.56 -18.15
C ASP A 704 8.79 14.03 -18.09
N LEU A 705 7.87 14.75 -17.42
CA LEU A 705 6.48 14.35 -17.24
C LEU A 705 5.53 15.06 -18.21
N PRO A 706 4.39 14.43 -18.58
CA PRO A 706 3.37 15.09 -19.40
C PRO A 706 2.83 16.34 -18.69
N ALA A 707 2.94 17.50 -19.35
CA ALA A 707 2.66 18.79 -18.73
C ALA A 707 1.19 19.01 -18.31
N ASP A 708 0.26 18.37 -19.01
CA ASP A 708 -1.19 18.49 -18.83
C ASP A 708 -1.81 17.34 -18.00
N ASP A 709 -0.98 16.44 -17.47
CA ASP A 709 -1.43 15.37 -16.58
C ASP A 709 -1.78 15.92 -15.18
N PRO A 710 -2.93 15.55 -14.59
CA PRO A 710 -3.36 16.07 -13.29
C PRO A 710 -2.35 15.78 -12.17
N LYS A 711 -1.68 14.63 -12.20
CA LYS A 711 -0.65 14.26 -11.22
C LYS A 711 0.58 15.16 -11.36
N THR A 712 1.01 15.44 -12.58
CA THR A 712 2.10 16.40 -12.86
C THR A 712 1.76 17.80 -12.35
N LEU A 713 0.55 18.28 -12.61
CA LEU A 713 0.07 19.59 -12.15
C LEU A 713 0.04 19.68 -10.62
N TYR A 714 -0.41 18.60 -9.95
CA TYR A 714 -0.39 18.53 -8.50
C TYR A 714 1.04 18.58 -7.92
N LEU A 715 1.97 17.82 -8.48
CA LEU A 715 3.37 17.82 -8.03
C LEU A 715 4.06 19.17 -8.28
N LYS A 716 3.69 19.89 -9.35
CA LYS A 716 4.09 21.28 -9.57
C LYS A 716 3.56 22.20 -8.48
N ALA A 717 2.29 22.09 -8.11
CA ALA A 717 1.70 22.87 -7.03
C ALA A 717 2.42 22.65 -5.68
N VAL A 718 2.75 21.39 -5.36
CA VAL A 718 3.57 21.04 -4.18
C VAL A 718 4.94 21.71 -4.23
N LEU A 719 5.62 21.64 -5.37
CA LEU A 719 6.94 22.27 -5.55
C LEU A 719 6.87 23.79 -5.36
N TYR A 720 5.87 24.45 -5.96
CA TYR A 720 5.68 25.90 -5.84
C TYR A 720 5.33 26.33 -4.43
N CYS A 721 4.46 25.60 -3.72
CA CYS A 721 4.17 25.85 -2.30
C CYS A 721 5.45 25.82 -1.45
N ARG A 722 6.40 24.95 -1.77
CA ARG A 722 7.68 24.84 -1.05
C ARG A 722 8.70 25.92 -1.39
N LYS A 723 8.56 26.59 -2.54
CA LYS A 723 9.41 27.74 -2.90
C LYS A 723 8.97 29.03 -2.21
N GLY A 724 7.81 29.02 -1.56
CA GLY A 724 7.31 30.13 -0.74
C GLY A 724 6.48 31.14 -1.52
N ASP A 725 6.16 32.25 -0.85
CA ASP A 725 5.11 33.20 -1.25
C ASP A 725 5.28 33.80 -2.65
N PHE A 726 6.52 33.93 -3.14
CA PHE A 726 6.79 34.43 -4.49
C PHE A 726 6.15 33.55 -5.59
N PHE A 727 5.93 32.27 -5.30
CA PHE A 727 5.35 31.30 -6.21
C PHE A 727 3.89 30.93 -5.88
N ALA A 728 3.24 31.67 -4.98
CA ALA A 728 1.89 31.37 -4.52
C ALA A 728 0.87 31.33 -5.68
N MET A 729 0.95 32.29 -6.60
CA MET A 729 0.05 32.37 -7.76
C MET A 729 0.23 31.19 -8.73
N GLN A 730 1.47 30.77 -8.95
CA GLN A 730 1.80 29.60 -9.79
C GLN A 730 1.35 28.29 -9.12
N ALA A 731 1.46 28.22 -7.79
CA ALA A 731 0.95 27.08 -7.02
C ALA A 731 -0.58 26.97 -7.15
N GLU A 732 -1.28 28.09 -6.97
CA GLU A 732 -2.73 28.19 -7.10
C GLU A 732 -3.20 27.81 -8.52
N GLU A 733 -2.58 28.37 -9.56
CA GLU A 733 -2.91 28.08 -10.95
C GLU A 733 -2.70 26.60 -11.29
N ALA A 734 -1.57 26.03 -10.89
CA ALA A 734 -1.27 24.62 -11.11
C ALA A 734 -2.29 23.71 -10.41
N LEU A 735 -2.67 24.04 -9.18
CA LEU A 735 -3.63 23.27 -8.40
C LEU A 735 -5.06 23.41 -8.94
N THR A 736 -5.45 24.60 -9.37
CA THR A 736 -6.75 24.88 -10.01
C THR A 736 -6.89 24.08 -11.31
N ASN A 737 -5.85 24.09 -12.15
CA ASN A 737 -5.82 23.30 -13.38
C ASN A 737 -5.83 21.80 -13.11
N CYS A 738 -5.18 21.34 -12.04
CA CYS A 738 -5.27 19.95 -11.59
C CYS A 738 -6.74 19.56 -11.28
N PHE A 739 -7.47 20.38 -10.52
CA PHE A 739 -8.87 20.12 -10.16
C PHE A 739 -9.80 20.08 -11.39
N LYS A 740 -9.54 20.91 -12.40
CA LYS A 740 -10.27 20.89 -13.68
C LYS A 740 -10.09 19.57 -14.43
N LYS A 741 -8.89 19.00 -14.39
CA LYS A 741 -8.57 17.73 -15.06
C LYS A 741 -9.10 16.53 -14.28
N ASP A 742 -8.98 16.55 -12.96
CA ASP A 742 -9.50 15.51 -12.08
C ASP A 742 -9.90 16.09 -10.70
N SER A 743 -11.21 16.23 -10.49
CA SER A 743 -11.78 16.75 -9.25
C SER A 743 -11.48 15.90 -8.01
N SER A 744 -11.06 14.64 -8.16
CA SER A 744 -10.69 13.79 -7.02
C SER A 744 -9.54 14.38 -6.21
N TYR A 745 -8.67 15.16 -6.86
CA TYR A 745 -7.53 15.84 -6.24
C TYR A 745 -7.93 16.95 -5.25
N ILE A 746 -9.18 17.45 -5.26
CA ILE A 746 -9.66 18.41 -4.26
C ILE A 746 -9.61 17.79 -2.87
N SER A 747 -10.12 16.55 -2.74
CA SER A 747 -10.09 15.81 -1.48
C SER A 747 -8.67 15.41 -1.05
N ILE A 748 -7.77 15.26 -2.02
CA ILE A 748 -6.35 14.97 -1.78
C ILE A 748 -5.68 16.21 -1.18
N ALA A 749 -5.85 17.37 -1.83
CA ALA A 749 -5.21 18.64 -1.48
C ALA A 749 -5.67 19.17 -0.11
N GLU A 750 -6.95 19.01 0.22
CA GLU A 750 -7.53 19.46 1.51
C GLU A 750 -6.76 18.90 2.72
N TRP A 751 -6.27 17.67 2.60
CA TRP A 751 -5.64 16.92 3.69
C TRP A 751 -4.14 16.66 3.46
N ASP A 752 -3.50 17.40 2.55
CA ASP A 752 -2.07 17.26 2.27
C ASP A 752 -1.26 18.40 2.87
N GLY A 753 -0.41 18.08 3.85
CA GLY A 753 0.45 19.08 4.50
C GLY A 753 1.53 19.70 3.61
N ASP A 754 1.68 19.28 2.35
CA ASP A 754 2.57 19.90 1.35
C ASP A 754 1.88 21.05 0.57
N ILE A 755 0.55 21.16 0.66
CA ILE A 755 -0.23 22.27 0.09
C ILE A 755 -0.57 23.25 1.23
N SER A 756 -0.30 24.54 1.02
CA SER A 756 -0.66 25.55 2.03
C SER A 756 -2.18 25.77 2.07
N GLU A 757 -2.70 26.10 3.26
CA GLU A 757 -4.15 26.31 3.46
C GLU A 757 -4.70 27.40 2.53
N ASP A 758 -3.93 28.48 2.34
CA ASP A 758 -4.30 29.58 1.45
C ASP A 758 -4.31 29.13 -0.02
N CYS A 759 -3.27 28.42 -0.48
CA CYS A 759 -3.21 27.88 -1.84
C CYS A 759 -4.40 26.97 -2.15
N PHE A 760 -4.75 26.07 -1.23
CA PHE A 760 -5.92 25.21 -1.38
C PHE A 760 -7.23 26.01 -1.47
N LYS A 761 -7.43 26.98 -0.56
CA LYS A 761 -8.65 27.81 -0.54
C LYS A 761 -8.83 28.58 -1.84
N TYR A 762 -7.79 29.30 -2.28
CA TYR A 762 -7.88 30.10 -3.50
C TYR A 762 -8.06 29.22 -4.74
N ALA A 763 -7.32 28.11 -4.85
CA ALA A 763 -7.47 27.18 -5.97
C ALA A 763 -8.86 26.54 -6.04
N LYS A 764 -9.44 26.20 -4.88
CA LYS A 764 -10.80 25.67 -4.80
C LYS A 764 -11.84 26.71 -5.20
N MET A 765 -11.70 27.95 -4.74
CA MET A 765 -12.58 29.05 -5.15
C MET A 765 -12.51 29.29 -6.66
N GLY A 766 -11.30 29.38 -7.24
CA GLY A 766 -11.11 29.54 -8.68
C GLY A 766 -11.72 28.41 -9.50
N TYR A 767 -11.63 27.17 -9.01
CA TYR A 767 -12.31 26.02 -9.62
C TYR A 767 -13.85 26.14 -9.56
N GLU A 768 -14.41 26.51 -8.40
CA GLU A 768 -15.86 26.64 -8.20
C GLU A 768 -16.47 27.80 -9.02
N ASP A 769 -15.80 28.94 -9.09
CA ASP A 769 -16.25 30.12 -9.85
C ASP A 769 -16.31 29.84 -11.36
N GLU A 770 -15.34 29.10 -11.90
CA GLU A 770 -15.35 28.68 -13.31
C GLU A 770 -16.43 27.63 -13.61
N MET A 771 -16.67 26.68 -12.70
CA MET A 771 -17.75 25.70 -12.85
C MET A 771 -19.14 26.37 -12.80
N ALA A 772 -19.29 27.43 -11.99
CA ALA A 772 -20.52 28.21 -11.91
C ALA A 772 -20.76 29.07 -13.18
N THR A 773 -19.70 29.51 -13.86
CA THR A 773 -19.78 30.35 -15.07
C THR A 773 -19.82 29.55 -16.37
N GLY A 774 -19.27 28.33 -16.41
CA GLY A 774 -19.29 27.43 -17.57
C GLY A 774 -20.60 26.63 -17.77
N GLY A 775 -21.57 26.73 -16.86
CA GLY A 775 -22.89 26.09 -16.97
C GLY A 775 -23.92 26.82 -17.84
N ASN A 776 -23.52 27.88 -18.54
CA ASN A 776 -24.39 28.75 -19.35
C ASN A 776 -24.01 28.77 -20.85
N GLU A 777 -23.31 27.75 -21.35
CA GLU A 777 -23.12 27.52 -22.80
C GLU A 777 -23.84 26.26 -23.29
#